data_AF-A0A4R1HF42-F1
#
_entry.id   AF-A0A4R1HF42-F1
#
_cell.length_a   1.000
_cell.length_b   1.000
_cell.length_c   1.000
_cell.angle_alpha   90.00
_cell.angle_beta   90.00
_cell.angle_gamma   90.00
#
_symmetry.space_group_name_H-M   'P 1'
#
loop_
_entity.id
_entity.type
_entity.pdbx_description
1 polymer ?
#
loop_
_entity_poly.entity_id
_entity_poly.type
_entity_poly.pdbx_seq_one_letter_code
_entity_poly.pdbx_strand_id
1 'polypeptide(L)'
;MRYLAVWILLVSTMVLAETRPGGDLAPLGNPDGVRNAGDLVVLTRLVQGNPVPTERQKRIGDVAPLGSPDGVLNAADILVLTRALLGQVTLPDVYVGPDAPVIGSLPDQSTTNPVTASGNALPGEEVRVYVNGVLQQSSQASVTDGSFSVGVQLDDGANSIYFTAWDGLLESQPSASVTVNYTNTIARNQVDTYIAANTVWTAGNPVDPYIVSGDLVVAAGATLYIQPGAVLQFESGASLRVSGGLELLGTTATPIQFTSTASIPRTGDWQGVLVDSGATNVTIRNASIEWADIGIDVIDLQTLALESSAIKNSKTAGIWMRQGSGGNITNTQVEYSGSYTGTTYTSKAMGMRLTGASPTITGCSFRYHSFGMYIEQGSSPVINGTTFSDNNNGLGVFGDYSNVANNPSPTIKRNAFYNNSQRSYVTDGYVDPTSPLGASLVGIEQDLSENWWGSTDPSVISAGIYDYARAQGFNAPITRLVPFLDAENGSPVPGNYLNGLISQSTTLPAGTTYTVLGAFVVANTAVLTIDEGAQLLFAADSILSARGNLWVNGTTANPARFDALSTTPQAGEWLGISLYANGNRVAGADIRFATSAIQVLGSNTTVVDSKISDFSRDGVRVANGVIQAEVSNNTLNNTVQSGTGISFDTADGVVRDNSVDNADSGIYARLTGAAITNNRVINNNNGINISGDVPAGFTAAPTISGNLVSNNNYGINITKYGNLDDVNPVIRNNRIYGNTTYNYFINGFGDTSVLDATLNWWGSEDESVILAGLNSNQIQYSPYLNSLGEPVYSARVDGVLSQNTVWSAANGSYTLTDSVFVPAGIQLTIEPGSVVRFPPGARLVVNGDLDLQTTEAAPALLTSTIDNPATADYWGGLLVNSTNKTIHHLQVENVQTGVEVNATNVSVKYNTFTNCSSRCIYYSGNTDSYFTGNIENNRITVNNRSSGRGIWAAFYDATIQGNHV
;
A
#
# COMPACT_ATOMS: atom_id res chain seq x y z
N MET A 1 24.79 18.17 -9.81
CA MET A 1 25.38 19.50 -10.09
C MET A 1 24.71 20.63 -9.28
N ARG A 2 24.51 20.45 -7.97
CA ARG A 2 24.14 21.54 -7.03
C ARG A 2 24.69 21.17 -5.65
N TYR A 3 25.99 21.33 -5.46
CA TYR A 3 26.69 21.27 -4.16
C TYR A 3 27.69 22.43 -4.12
N LEU A 4 27.19 23.65 -4.27
CA LEU A 4 28.01 24.85 -4.27
C LEU A 4 27.21 26.07 -3.77
N ALA A 5 26.55 25.93 -2.61
CA ALA A 5 25.90 27.05 -1.94
C ALA A 5 25.64 26.67 -0.48
N VAL A 6 26.64 26.87 0.39
CA VAL A 6 26.52 27.26 1.82
C VAL A 6 27.91 27.64 2.38
N TRP A 7 29.02 27.30 1.71
CA TRP A 7 30.35 27.82 2.05
C TRP A 7 30.76 29.14 1.36
N ILE A 8 29.83 29.83 0.69
CA ILE A 8 30.12 31.11 0.00
C ILE A 8 29.21 32.20 0.55
N LEU A 9 29.41 32.55 1.81
CA LEU A 9 29.08 33.88 2.36
C LEU A 9 29.87 34.19 3.63
N LEU A 10 31.13 33.76 3.64
CA LEU A 10 32.22 34.49 4.25
C LEU A 10 33.31 34.43 3.18
N VAL A 11 33.35 35.45 2.32
CA VAL A 11 34.63 35.81 1.72
C VAL A 11 35.44 36.32 2.92
N SER A 12 36.04 35.41 3.69
CA SER A 12 37.30 35.72 4.32
C SER A 12 38.18 36.14 3.16
N THR A 13 38.57 37.41 3.17
CA THR A 13 39.65 37.90 2.32
C THR A 13 40.78 36.90 2.48
N MET A 14 40.96 36.02 1.48
CA MET A 14 42.13 35.15 1.42
C MET A 14 43.33 36.07 1.60
N VAL A 15 44.08 35.87 2.68
CA VAL A 15 45.36 36.54 2.86
C VAL A 15 46.16 36.21 1.61
N LEU A 16 46.51 37.23 0.81
CA LEU A 16 47.46 37.03 -0.27
C LEU A 16 48.77 36.65 0.40
N ALA A 17 49.21 35.42 0.16
CA ALA A 17 50.51 34.90 0.57
C ALA A 17 51.58 35.97 0.40
N GLU A 18 52.14 36.47 1.51
CA GLU A 18 53.07 37.59 1.45
C GLU A 18 54.36 37.15 0.74
N THR A 19 54.76 37.93 -0.26
CA THR A 19 56.01 37.72 -1.00
C THR A 19 56.90 38.95 -0.83
N ARG A 20 58.21 38.71 -0.74
CA ARG A 20 59.20 39.78 -0.62
C ARG A 20 60.40 39.52 -1.53
N PRO A 21 61.10 40.55 -2.00
CA PRO A 21 62.31 40.36 -2.78
C PRO A 21 63.33 39.50 -2.00
N GLY A 22 63.81 38.41 -2.60
CA GLY A 22 64.82 37.56 -1.97
C GLY A 22 66.05 38.38 -1.59
N GLY A 23 66.44 38.30 -0.32
CA GLY A 23 67.54 39.04 0.30
C GLY A 23 67.18 40.40 0.91
N ASP A 24 65.90 40.82 0.90
CA ASP A 24 65.41 42.05 1.55
C ASP A 24 65.18 41.84 3.06
N LEU A 25 66.16 42.18 3.89
CA LEU A 25 66.18 41.94 5.33
C LEU A 25 66.24 43.21 6.19
N ALA A 26 66.49 44.37 5.58
CA ALA A 26 66.68 45.64 6.24
C ALA A 26 65.49 46.58 6.03
N PRO A 27 65.14 47.40 7.04
CA PRO A 27 65.60 47.35 8.42
C PRO A 27 65.30 46.02 9.14
N LEU A 28 66.19 45.61 10.06
CA LEU A 28 66.05 44.33 10.78
C LEU A 28 64.67 44.23 11.44
N GLY A 29 63.90 43.21 11.04
CA GLY A 29 62.55 42.94 11.57
C GLY A 29 61.42 43.65 10.83
N ASN A 30 61.73 44.59 9.93
CA ASN A 30 60.73 45.24 9.08
C ASN A 30 61.33 45.57 7.71
N PRO A 31 61.56 44.57 6.83
CA PRO A 31 62.15 44.84 5.53
C PRO A 31 61.32 45.84 4.72
N ASP A 32 61.97 46.73 3.99
CA ASP A 32 61.31 47.87 3.34
C ASP A 32 60.92 47.62 1.87
N GLY A 33 61.20 46.43 1.35
CA GLY A 33 60.94 46.05 -0.03
C GLY A 33 62.07 46.44 -0.99
N VAL A 34 63.17 47.01 -0.51
CA VAL A 34 64.26 47.55 -1.33
C VAL A 34 65.60 46.93 -0.95
N ARG A 35 66.09 46.01 -1.78
CA ARG A 35 67.44 45.45 -1.67
C ARG A 35 68.52 46.52 -1.82
N ASN A 36 69.26 46.78 -0.75
CA ASN A 36 70.33 47.75 -0.64
C ASN A 36 71.46 47.24 0.27
N ALA A 37 72.49 48.06 0.49
CA ALA A 37 73.65 47.66 1.31
C ALA A 37 73.28 47.36 2.77
N GLY A 38 72.19 47.93 3.28
CA GLY A 38 71.64 47.64 4.61
C GLY A 38 71.24 46.18 4.77
N ASP A 39 70.64 45.57 3.74
CA ASP A 39 70.25 44.15 3.76
C ASP A 39 71.44 43.22 3.88
N LEU A 40 72.51 43.54 3.16
CA LEU A 40 73.76 42.78 3.22
C LEU A 40 74.38 42.85 4.63
N VAL A 41 74.28 44.00 5.29
CA VAL A 41 74.71 44.16 6.69
C VAL A 41 73.85 43.33 7.63
N VAL A 42 72.53 43.32 7.45
CA VAL A 42 71.61 42.50 8.26
C VAL A 42 71.87 41.01 8.03
N LEU A 43 71.95 40.55 6.79
CA LEU A 43 72.24 39.15 6.44
C LEU A 43 73.57 38.68 7.04
N THR A 44 74.62 39.50 6.95
CA THR A 44 75.92 39.20 7.54
C THR A 44 75.82 38.96 9.05
N ARG A 45 75.02 39.76 9.74
CA ARG A 45 74.79 39.61 11.18
C ARG A 45 73.97 38.37 11.52
N LEU A 46 72.96 38.03 10.71
CA LEU A 46 72.14 36.83 10.89
C LEU A 46 72.94 35.54 10.66
N VAL A 47 73.81 35.52 9.65
CA VAL A 47 74.75 34.40 9.39
C VAL A 47 75.74 34.22 10.53
N GLN A 48 76.14 35.31 11.19
CA GLN A 48 76.97 35.29 12.40
C GLN A 48 76.19 34.88 13.67
N GLY A 49 74.87 34.67 13.56
CA GLY A 49 74.00 34.27 14.67
C GLY A 49 73.70 35.38 15.68
N ASN A 50 73.85 36.66 15.31
CA ASN A 50 73.64 37.78 16.24
C ASN A 50 72.84 38.96 15.63
N PRO A 51 71.49 38.96 15.74
CA PRO A 51 70.67 37.99 16.48
C PRO A 51 70.46 36.67 15.74
N VAL A 52 69.91 35.67 16.43
CA VAL A 52 69.43 34.43 15.80
C VAL A 52 68.32 34.78 14.81
N PRO A 53 68.41 34.36 13.54
CA PRO A 53 67.41 34.70 12.52
C PRO A 53 66.06 34.05 12.79
N THR A 54 64.97 34.80 12.61
CA THR A 54 63.61 34.23 12.57
C THR A 54 63.43 33.36 11.33
N GLU A 55 62.45 32.45 11.33
CA GLU A 55 62.20 31.61 10.15
C GLU A 55 61.82 32.44 8.91
N ARG A 56 61.11 33.55 9.10
CA ARG A 56 60.80 34.52 8.05
C ARG A 56 62.08 35.16 7.48
N GLN A 57 63.01 35.55 8.36
CA GLN A 57 64.31 36.08 7.96
C GLN A 57 65.20 35.02 7.30
N LYS A 58 65.11 33.74 7.72
CA LYS A 58 65.80 32.64 7.03
C LYS A 58 65.25 32.50 5.62
N ARG A 59 63.93 32.42 5.44
CA ARG A 59 63.32 32.32 4.10
C ARG A 59 63.67 33.49 3.20
N ILE A 60 63.64 34.72 3.71
CA ILE A 60 63.99 35.90 2.89
C ILE A 60 65.49 35.96 2.61
N GLY A 61 66.33 35.65 3.60
CA GLY A 61 67.78 35.76 3.52
C GLY A 61 68.49 34.61 2.81
N ASP A 62 67.84 33.46 2.72
CA ASP A 62 68.33 32.25 2.06
C ASP A 62 68.16 32.41 0.56
N VAL A 63 69.23 32.86 -0.06
CA VAL A 63 69.27 33.21 -1.49
C VAL A 63 70.28 32.33 -2.23
N ALA A 64 70.99 31.47 -1.50
CA ALA A 64 71.98 30.55 -2.02
C ALA A 64 71.60 29.09 -1.69
N PRO A 65 71.88 28.14 -2.60
CA PRO A 65 72.30 28.31 -3.98
C PRO A 65 71.34 29.14 -4.84
N LEU A 66 71.87 29.93 -5.78
CA LEU A 66 71.05 30.79 -6.65
C LEU A 66 70.02 29.96 -7.42
N GLY A 67 68.74 30.27 -7.24
CA GLY A 67 67.61 29.55 -7.87
C GLY A 67 67.22 28.25 -7.17
N SER A 68 67.90 27.85 -6.09
CA SER A 68 67.54 26.69 -5.26
C SER A 68 68.01 26.89 -3.80
N PRO A 69 67.38 27.81 -3.03
CA PRO A 69 67.71 28.05 -1.63
C PRO A 69 67.65 26.76 -0.78
N ASP A 70 68.56 26.60 0.18
CA ASP A 70 68.77 25.33 0.90
C ASP A 70 68.26 25.31 2.35
N GLY A 71 67.67 26.41 2.81
CA GLY A 71 67.13 26.64 4.14
C GLY A 71 68.15 27.11 5.17
N VAL A 72 69.41 27.33 4.79
CA VAL A 72 70.52 27.58 5.74
C VAL A 72 71.25 28.89 5.43
N LEU A 73 71.02 29.92 6.24
CA LEU A 73 71.79 31.17 6.16
C LEU A 73 73.28 30.93 6.44
N ASN A 74 74.12 31.11 5.42
CA ASN A 74 75.56 30.95 5.50
C ASN A 74 76.31 31.98 4.61
N ALA A 75 77.63 31.83 4.48
CA ALA A 75 78.46 32.78 3.73
C ALA A 75 78.12 32.80 2.21
N ALA A 76 77.53 31.73 1.68
CA ALA A 76 77.08 31.68 0.29
C ALA A 76 75.92 32.64 0.04
N ASP A 77 75.01 32.81 1.00
CA ASP A 77 73.91 33.78 0.91
C ASP A 77 74.41 35.21 0.86
N ILE A 78 75.41 35.54 1.70
CA ILE A 78 76.08 36.84 1.68
C ILE A 78 76.68 37.10 0.30
N LEU A 79 77.35 36.10 -0.28
CA LEU A 79 77.96 36.22 -1.60
C LEU A 79 76.91 36.43 -2.69
N VAL A 80 75.82 35.66 -2.69
CA VAL A 80 74.75 35.78 -3.68
C VAL A 80 74.02 37.12 -3.55
N LEU A 81 73.71 37.58 -2.33
CA LEU A 81 73.11 38.90 -2.09
C LEU A 81 74.06 40.03 -2.53
N THR A 82 75.36 39.93 -2.24
CA THR A 82 76.37 40.91 -2.71
C THR A 82 76.36 41.01 -4.24
N ARG A 83 76.32 39.86 -4.93
CA ARG A 83 76.25 39.82 -6.40
C ARG A 83 74.94 40.41 -6.92
N ALA A 84 73.83 40.19 -6.22
CA ALA A 84 72.54 40.78 -6.59
C ALA A 84 72.57 42.31 -6.47
N LEU A 85 73.14 42.85 -5.39
CA LEU A 85 73.29 44.31 -5.18
C LEU A 85 74.23 44.97 -6.19
N LEU A 86 75.25 44.25 -6.67
CA LEU A 86 76.14 44.69 -7.74
C LEU A 86 75.53 44.53 -9.15
N GLY A 87 74.27 44.06 -9.26
CA GLY A 87 73.56 43.84 -10.52
C GLY A 87 74.08 42.64 -11.33
N GLN A 88 74.82 41.73 -10.70
CA GLN A 88 75.43 40.57 -11.37
C GLN A 88 74.51 39.35 -11.45
N VAL A 89 73.49 39.28 -10.59
CA VAL A 89 72.45 38.24 -10.58
C VAL A 89 71.10 38.86 -10.22
N THR A 90 70.01 38.18 -10.55
CA THR A 90 68.65 38.59 -10.16
C THR A 90 68.09 37.58 -9.18
N LEU A 91 67.47 38.06 -8.10
CA LEU A 91 66.81 37.24 -7.10
C LEU A 91 65.28 37.35 -7.25
N PRO A 92 64.55 36.23 -7.31
CA PRO A 92 63.10 36.24 -7.36
C PRO A 92 62.52 36.71 -6.02
N ASP A 93 61.23 37.03 -6.03
CA ASP A 93 60.48 37.20 -4.78
C ASP A 93 60.32 35.83 -4.11
N VAL A 94 60.48 35.81 -2.79
CA VAL A 94 60.35 34.64 -1.94
C VAL A 94 59.07 34.76 -1.14
N TYR A 95 58.34 33.66 -1.05
CA TYR A 95 57.20 33.55 -0.16
C TYR A 95 57.68 33.45 1.29
N VAL A 96 57.25 34.39 2.11
CA VAL A 96 57.86 34.61 3.44
C VAL A 96 57.17 33.84 4.55
N GLY A 97 55.95 33.32 4.34
CA GLY A 97 55.17 32.55 5.31
C GLY A 97 54.82 33.30 6.60
N PRO A 98 53.91 32.75 7.43
CA PRO A 98 53.49 33.38 8.67
C PRO A 98 54.57 33.34 9.77
N ASP A 99 54.52 34.32 10.68
CA ASP A 99 55.29 34.31 11.94
C ASP A 99 54.49 33.59 13.05
N ALA A 100 55.19 33.06 14.06
CA ALA A 100 54.51 32.46 15.21
C ALA A 100 53.64 33.50 15.94
N PRO A 101 52.39 33.19 16.32
CA PRO A 101 51.54 34.10 17.06
C PRO A 101 52.19 34.53 18.38
N VAL A 102 52.07 35.82 18.71
CA VAL A 102 52.49 36.36 20.00
C VAL A 102 51.34 36.22 20.99
N ILE A 103 51.54 35.41 22.02
CA ILE A 103 50.51 35.12 23.03
C ILE A 103 50.65 36.07 24.21
N GLY A 104 49.53 36.59 24.71
CA GLY A 104 49.46 37.28 25.99
C GLY A 104 49.76 36.33 27.16
N SER A 105 49.82 36.86 28.38
CA SER A 105 50.04 36.04 29.56
C SER A 105 48.84 35.14 29.84
N LEU A 106 49.06 33.82 29.89
CA LEU A 106 48.13 32.85 30.45
C LEU A 106 48.46 32.61 31.94
N PRO A 107 47.48 32.23 32.77
CA PRO A 107 47.72 31.98 34.19
C PRO A 107 48.40 30.61 34.39
N ASP A 108 49.31 30.50 35.37
CA ASP A 108 49.95 29.20 35.71
C ASP A 108 48.96 28.18 36.32
N GLN A 109 47.86 28.68 36.92
CA GLN A 109 46.79 27.91 37.55
C GLN A 109 45.43 28.47 37.11
N SER A 110 44.47 27.61 36.79
CA SER A 110 43.09 28.02 36.47
C SER A 110 42.06 27.13 37.18
N THR A 111 40.96 27.75 37.61
CA THR A 111 39.72 27.06 38.01
C THR A 111 38.57 27.37 37.05
N THR A 112 38.83 28.11 35.97
CA THR A 112 37.86 28.46 34.93
C THR A 112 38.23 27.73 33.63
N ASN A 113 37.23 27.16 32.97
CA ASN A 113 37.40 26.39 31.74
C ASN A 113 36.18 26.60 30.82
N PRO A 114 36.36 27.17 29.61
CA PRO A 114 37.63 27.42 28.93
C PRO A 114 38.40 28.64 29.49
N VAL A 115 39.73 28.60 29.43
CA VAL A 115 40.59 29.75 29.73
C VAL A 115 40.72 30.63 28.50
N THR A 116 40.51 31.94 28.63
CA THR A 116 40.65 32.84 27.48
C THR A 116 42.12 33.12 27.18
N ALA A 117 42.59 32.68 26.02
CA ALA A 117 43.84 33.12 25.44
C ALA A 117 43.60 34.29 24.49
N SER A 118 44.49 35.27 24.53
CA SER A 118 44.49 36.38 23.57
C SER A 118 45.91 36.69 23.16
N GLY A 119 46.06 37.29 21.99
CA GLY A 119 47.36 37.58 21.41
C GLY A 119 47.23 38.31 20.09
N ASN A 120 48.35 38.43 19.38
CA ASN A 120 48.40 39.00 18.05
C ASN A 120 49.06 38.02 17.08
N ALA A 121 48.47 37.86 15.90
CA ALA A 121 49.09 37.27 14.72
C ALA A 121 49.06 38.31 13.58
N LEU A 122 49.53 37.99 12.37
CA LEU A 122 49.35 38.95 11.28
C LEU A 122 47.86 39.07 10.93
N PRO A 123 47.38 40.28 10.56
CA PRO A 123 45.96 40.49 10.29
C PRO A 123 45.38 39.53 9.25
N GLY A 124 44.32 38.82 9.62
CA GLY A 124 43.59 37.87 8.76
C GLY A 124 44.15 36.45 8.71
N GLU A 125 45.23 36.13 9.45
CA GLU A 125 45.73 34.76 9.57
C GLU A 125 44.84 33.88 10.46
N GLU A 126 44.80 32.59 10.16
CA GLU A 126 44.17 31.59 11.02
C GLU A 126 45.14 31.21 12.16
N VAL A 127 44.76 31.47 13.40
CA VAL A 127 45.52 31.09 14.60
C VAL A 127 45.03 29.73 15.09
N ARG A 128 45.89 28.72 15.08
CA ARG A 128 45.62 27.36 15.54
C ARG A 128 46.09 27.17 16.97
N VAL A 129 45.28 26.51 17.80
CA VAL A 129 45.52 26.28 19.23
C VAL A 129 45.80 24.81 19.49
N TYR A 130 46.98 24.51 20.04
CA TYR A 130 47.36 23.17 20.43
C TYR A 130 47.37 23.04 21.95
N VAL A 131 46.69 22.01 22.45
CA VAL A 131 46.67 21.63 23.87
C VAL A 131 47.19 20.20 23.98
N ASN A 132 48.22 19.99 24.80
CA ASN A 132 48.87 18.69 24.98
C ASN A 132 49.35 18.05 23.65
N GLY A 133 49.75 18.89 22.70
CA GLY A 133 50.23 18.49 21.37
C GLY A 133 49.13 18.19 20.35
N VAL A 134 47.85 18.29 20.74
CA VAL A 134 46.69 18.07 19.87
C VAL A 134 46.10 19.41 19.45
N LEU A 135 45.87 19.58 18.14
CA LEU A 135 45.13 20.72 17.62
C LEU A 135 43.69 20.66 18.14
N GLN A 136 43.31 21.64 18.96
CA GLN A 136 41.99 21.70 19.58
C GLN A 136 41.01 22.53 18.75
N GLN A 137 41.43 23.73 18.33
CA GLN A 137 40.58 24.68 17.62
C GLN A 137 41.42 25.71 16.87
N SER A 138 40.79 26.53 16.03
CA SER A 138 41.40 27.70 15.42
C SER A 138 40.52 28.94 15.57
N SER A 139 41.13 30.12 15.46
CA SER A 139 40.47 31.42 15.50
C SER A 139 41.08 32.33 14.44
N GLN A 140 40.27 33.20 13.83
CA GLN A 140 40.78 34.16 12.86
C GLN A 140 41.30 35.40 13.56
N ALA A 141 42.54 35.79 13.25
CA ALA A 141 43.08 37.07 13.69
C ALA A 141 42.35 38.22 13.01
N SER A 142 42.06 39.28 13.76
CA SER A 142 41.42 40.49 13.26
C SER A 142 42.15 41.04 12.05
N VAL A 143 41.44 41.21 10.94
CA VAL A 143 41.97 41.78 9.69
C VAL A 143 42.42 43.24 9.83
N THR A 144 42.09 43.91 10.95
CA THR A 144 42.42 45.32 11.18
C THR A 144 43.70 45.48 11.98
N ASP A 145 43.88 44.68 13.03
CA ASP A 145 44.96 44.87 14.01
C ASP A 145 45.69 43.58 14.41
N GLY A 146 45.31 42.43 13.82
CA GLY A 146 45.95 41.14 14.09
C GLY A 146 45.58 40.52 15.43
N SER A 147 44.74 41.18 16.23
CA SER A 147 44.32 40.67 17.53
C SER A 147 43.45 39.43 17.40
N PHE A 148 43.62 38.47 18.30
CA PHE A 148 42.74 37.31 18.40
C PHE A 148 42.40 37.03 19.86
N SER A 149 41.25 36.40 20.07
CA SER A 149 40.83 35.86 21.37
C SER A 149 40.16 34.52 21.14
N VAL A 150 40.50 33.53 21.98
CA VAL A 150 40.01 32.16 21.86
C VAL A 150 39.94 31.49 23.22
N GLY A 151 38.85 30.75 23.49
CA GLY A 151 38.67 30.03 24.75
C GLY A 151 39.31 28.65 24.69
N VAL A 152 40.49 28.47 25.29
CA VAL A 152 41.24 27.21 25.33
C VAL A 152 40.61 26.26 26.35
N GLN A 153 40.21 25.08 25.90
CA GLN A 153 39.64 24.04 26.76
C GLN A 153 40.79 23.24 27.40
N LEU A 154 40.72 23.03 28.70
CA LEU A 154 41.79 22.39 29.49
C LEU A 154 41.36 21.01 30.00
N ASP A 155 42.28 20.06 30.03
CA ASP A 155 42.13 18.79 30.74
C ASP A 155 42.46 18.97 32.23
N ASP A 156 42.07 18.03 33.09
CA ASP A 156 42.43 18.09 34.52
C ASP A 156 43.94 17.99 34.74
N GLY A 157 44.51 18.89 35.54
CA GLY A 157 45.95 18.93 35.82
C GLY A 157 46.74 19.79 34.84
N ALA A 158 47.97 19.39 34.52
CA ALA A 158 48.91 20.19 33.73
C ALA A 158 48.60 20.12 32.23
N ASN A 159 48.41 21.28 31.59
CA ASN A 159 48.14 21.40 30.17
C ASN A 159 49.26 22.19 29.48
N SER A 160 49.84 21.64 28.41
CA SER A 160 50.84 22.31 27.58
C SER A 160 50.16 22.99 26.39
N ILE A 161 50.20 24.33 26.34
CA ILE A 161 49.46 25.13 25.35
C ILE A 161 50.44 25.90 24.47
N TYR A 162 50.29 25.78 23.15
CA TYR A 162 51.01 26.62 22.18
C TYR A 162 50.13 26.90 20.96
N PHE A 163 50.54 27.88 20.15
CA PHE A 163 49.77 28.35 19.01
C PHE A 163 50.65 28.43 17.76
N THR A 164 50.02 28.31 16.60
CA THR A 164 50.64 28.52 15.28
C THR A 164 49.73 29.41 14.44
N ALA A 165 50.28 30.06 13.42
CA ALA A 165 49.54 30.80 12.42
C ALA A 165 49.53 30.02 11.09
N TRP A 166 48.40 30.03 10.41
CA TRP A 166 48.18 29.41 9.10
C TRP A 166 47.62 30.46 8.15
N ASP A 167 48.29 30.65 7.02
CA ASP A 167 47.90 31.65 6.01
C ASP A 167 47.21 31.04 4.78
N GLY A 168 46.91 29.74 4.81
CA GLY A 168 46.37 28.99 3.68
C GLY A 168 47.41 28.16 2.91
N LEU A 169 48.70 28.42 3.09
CA LEU A 169 49.79 27.71 2.41
C LEU A 169 50.80 27.06 3.36
N LEU A 170 51.20 27.76 4.44
CA LEU A 170 52.21 27.28 5.38
C LEU A 170 51.78 27.53 6.83
N GLU A 171 52.18 26.62 7.72
CA GLU A 171 52.00 26.76 9.16
C GLU A 171 53.27 27.31 9.79
N SER A 172 53.12 28.31 10.67
CA SER A 172 54.25 28.90 11.38
C SER A 172 54.92 27.89 12.31
N GLN A 173 56.11 28.23 12.80
CA GLN A 173 56.63 27.56 13.99
C GLN A 173 55.68 27.79 15.19
N PRO A 174 55.68 26.89 16.19
CA PRO A 174 54.96 27.12 17.44
C PRO A 174 55.41 28.37 18.17
N SER A 175 54.46 29.06 18.82
CA SER A 175 54.76 29.98 19.90
C SER A 175 55.50 29.27 21.03
N ALA A 176 56.04 30.03 21.99
CA ALA A 176 56.49 29.42 23.24
C ALA A 176 55.34 28.65 23.90
N SER A 177 55.62 27.44 24.37
CA SER A 177 54.63 26.63 25.08
C SER A 177 54.45 27.15 26.50
N VAL A 178 53.19 27.31 26.92
CA VAL A 178 52.81 27.74 28.27
C VAL A 178 52.11 26.59 28.98
N THR A 179 52.51 26.31 30.22
CA THR A 179 51.87 25.28 31.04
C THR A 179 50.81 25.91 31.94
N VAL A 180 49.56 25.47 31.81
CA VAL A 180 48.44 25.88 32.67
C VAL A 180 47.95 24.67 33.44
N ASN A 181 47.98 24.73 34.78
CA ASN A 181 47.39 23.68 35.60
C ASN A 181 45.91 23.99 35.89
N TYR A 182 45.00 23.15 35.41
CA TYR A 182 43.57 23.28 35.66
C TYR A 182 43.14 22.43 36.86
N THR A 183 42.41 23.05 37.79
CA THR A 183 41.72 22.36 38.88
C THR A 183 40.22 22.48 38.66
N ASN A 184 39.55 21.36 38.37
CA ASN A 184 38.10 21.32 38.22
C ASN A 184 37.40 21.59 39.57
N THR A 185 36.68 22.71 39.65
CA THR A 185 35.87 23.11 40.82
C THR A 185 34.37 23.03 40.55
N ILE A 186 33.94 22.44 39.43
CA ILE A 186 32.52 22.25 39.10
C ILE A 186 31.93 21.27 40.11
N ALA A 187 30.79 21.64 40.70
CA ALA A 187 30.10 20.79 41.67
C ALA A 187 29.74 19.45 41.03
N ARG A 188 29.82 18.35 41.78
CA ARG A 188 29.44 17.02 41.24
C ARG A 188 27.93 16.82 41.29
N ASN A 189 27.25 17.38 42.29
CA ASN A 189 25.80 17.40 42.33
C ASN A 189 25.25 18.64 41.61
N GLN A 190 24.40 18.43 40.61
CA GLN A 190 23.86 19.41 39.68
C GLN A 190 22.33 19.41 39.82
N VAL A 191 21.79 20.40 40.53
CA VAL A 191 20.34 20.53 40.78
C VAL A 191 19.85 21.75 40.00
N ASP A 192 18.93 21.55 39.05
CA ASP A 192 18.35 22.60 38.19
C ASP A 192 19.40 23.58 37.65
N THR A 193 20.49 23.04 37.11
CA THR A 193 21.66 23.82 36.75
C THR A 193 21.47 24.53 35.40
N TYR A 194 21.82 25.82 35.37
CA TYR A 194 21.73 26.66 34.19
C TYR A 194 23.12 27.13 33.72
N ILE A 195 23.56 26.63 32.57
CA ILE A 195 24.85 26.98 31.94
C ILE A 195 24.65 28.22 31.05
N ALA A 196 25.03 29.39 31.57
CA ALA A 196 24.83 30.69 30.91
C ALA A 196 26.03 31.19 30.08
N ALA A 197 27.16 30.48 30.13
CA ALA A 197 28.37 30.80 29.37
C ALA A 197 29.10 29.51 28.97
N ASN A 198 30.02 29.62 28.01
CA ASN A 198 30.84 28.49 27.58
C ASN A 198 31.51 27.83 28.78
N THR A 199 31.31 26.53 28.95
CA THR A 199 31.75 25.77 30.13
C THR A 199 32.27 24.41 29.70
N VAL A 200 33.41 23.98 30.26
CA VAL A 200 34.03 22.69 29.97
C VAL A 200 33.92 21.78 31.19
N TRP A 201 33.29 20.61 31.03
CA TRP A 201 33.17 19.56 32.04
C TRP A 201 34.17 18.45 31.76
N THR A 202 35.04 18.20 32.74
CA THR A 202 36.08 17.16 32.71
C THR A 202 35.68 15.99 33.61
N ALA A 203 36.33 14.83 33.44
CA ALA A 203 36.03 13.63 34.23
C ALA A 203 36.35 13.78 35.73
N GLY A 204 37.23 14.71 36.10
CA GLY A 204 37.82 14.81 37.43
C GLY A 204 39.11 13.99 37.54
N ASN A 205 39.97 14.39 38.48
CA ASN A 205 41.14 13.61 38.88
C ASN A 205 41.18 13.46 40.42
N PRO A 206 40.74 12.32 41.00
CA PRO A 206 40.27 11.12 40.32
C PRO A 206 38.91 11.32 39.61
N VAL A 207 38.58 10.42 38.68
CA VAL A 207 37.30 10.44 37.94
C VAL A 207 36.13 10.37 38.91
N ASP A 208 35.17 11.28 38.77
CA ASP A 208 34.01 11.41 39.65
C ASP A 208 32.75 11.84 38.87
N PRO A 209 31.64 11.07 38.90
CA PRO A 209 30.44 11.38 38.13
C PRO A 209 29.77 12.70 38.50
N TYR A 210 29.18 13.36 37.52
CA TYR A 210 28.21 14.43 37.76
C TYR A 210 26.82 13.82 37.98
N ILE A 211 26.20 14.10 39.12
CA ILE A 211 24.84 13.68 39.47
C ILE A 211 23.89 14.82 39.11
N VAL A 212 22.90 14.57 38.25
CA VAL A 212 21.93 15.55 37.79
C VAL A 212 20.56 15.23 38.38
N SER A 213 20.07 16.04 39.32
CA SER A 213 18.82 15.80 40.07
C SER A 213 17.59 16.58 39.53
N GLY A 214 17.74 17.29 38.41
CA GLY A 214 16.71 18.14 37.79
C GLY A 214 17.03 18.47 36.33
N ASP A 215 16.68 19.67 35.86
CA ASP A 215 17.02 20.08 34.49
C ASP A 215 18.44 20.68 34.43
N LEU A 216 19.31 20.09 33.61
CA LEU A 216 20.58 20.71 33.21
C LEU A 216 20.34 21.45 31.89
N VAL A 217 20.35 22.78 31.92
CA VAL A 217 20.00 23.63 30.78
C VAL A 217 21.25 24.33 30.22
N VAL A 218 21.50 24.16 28.93
CA VAL A 218 22.48 24.96 28.19
C VAL A 218 21.78 26.11 27.50
N ALA A 219 22.04 27.33 27.96
CA ALA A 219 21.37 28.53 27.48
C ALA A 219 21.78 28.89 26.04
N ALA A 220 20.90 29.61 25.34
CA ALA A 220 21.22 30.21 24.05
C ALA A 220 22.48 31.10 24.15
N GLY A 221 23.40 30.93 23.20
CA GLY A 221 24.69 31.62 23.19
C GLY A 221 25.79 31.00 24.07
N ALA A 222 25.47 30.02 24.91
CA ALA A 222 26.44 29.23 25.66
C ALA A 222 26.69 27.87 25.00
N THR A 223 27.89 27.32 25.18
CA THR A 223 28.25 25.95 24.76
C THR A 223 28.73 25.13 25.95
N LEU A 224 28.16 23.95 26.13
CA LEU A 224 28.65 22.95 27.08
C LEU A 224 29.58 21.99 26.35
N TYR A 225 30.85 21.97 26.75
CA TYR A 225 31.84 21.00 26.29
C TYR A 225 31.97 19.90 27.33
N ILE A 226 31.84 18.64 26.92
CA ILE A 226 32.06 17.48 27.79
C ILE A 226 33.24 16.71 27.24
N GLN A 227 34.29 16.61 28.04
CA GLN A 227 35.55 15.98 27.64
C GLN A 227 35.52 14.45 27.77
N PRO A 228 36.42 13.74 27.06
CA PRO A 228 36.52 12.28 27.13
C PRO A 228 36.55 11.72 28.56
N GLY A 229 35.84 10.60 28.76
CA GLY A 229 35.81 9.89 30.04
C GLY A 229 34.90 10.48 31.12
N ALA A 230 34.24 11.62 30.87
CA ALA A 230 33.25 12.16 31.79
C ALA A 230 32.00 11.25 31.91
N VAL A 231 31.46 11.14 33.12
CA VAL A 231 30.25 10.38 33.43
C VAL A 231 29.20 11.30 34.03
N LEU A 232 28.00 11.31 33.44
CA LEU A 232 26.83 12.02 33.93
C LEU A 232 25.75 11.00 34.31
N GLN A 233 25.29 11.05 35.56
CA GLN A 233 24.22 10.21 36.09
C GLN A 233 23.00 11.06 36.39
N PHE A 234 21.86 10.72 35.81
CA PHE A 234 20.61 11.46 35.93
C PHE A 234 19.67 10.77 36.91
N GLU A 235 19.12 11.53 37.86
CA GLU A 235 18.03 11.06 38.70
C GLU A 235 16.72 10.93 37.93
N SER A 236 15.74 10.31 38.56
CA SER A 236 14.49 10.03 37.88
C SER A 236 13.77 11.32 37.44
N GLY A 237 13.48 11.43 36.14
CA GLY A 237 12.81 12.58 35.54
C GLY A 237 13.72 13.77 35.19
N ALA A 238 15.02 13.71 35.52
CA ALA A 238 16.00 14.73 35.13
C ALA A 238 16.24 14.78 33.61
N SER A 239 16.81 15.87 33.10
CA SER A 239 17.05 16.06 31.66
C SER A 239 18.30 16.89 31.37
N LEU A 240 18.85 16.76 30.15
CA LEU A 240 19.78 17.72 29.57
C LEU A 240 19.05 18.48 28.47
N ARG A 241 18.75 19.76 28.68
CA ARG A 241 18.11 20.64 27.69
C ARG A 241 19.16 21.53 27.03
N VAL A 242 19.16 21.57 25.71
CA VAL A 242 20.13 22.31 24.91
C VAL A 242 19.40 23.35 24.06
N SER A 243 19.48 24.61 24.48
CA SER A 243 19.07 25.78 23.71
C SER A 243 20.26 26.55 23.13
N GLY A 244 21.49 26.04 23.31
CA GLY A 244 22.75 26.64 22.87
C GLY A 244 23.61 25.67 22.06
N GLY A 245 24.88 25.52 22.44
CA GLY A 245 25.81 24.54 21.87
C GLY A 245 26.05 23.36 22.80
N LEU A 246 26.27 22.18 22.25
CA LEU A 246 26.66 20.98 23.01
C LEU A 246 27.75 20.24 22.22
N GLU A 247 28.89 20.02 22.84
CA GLU A 247 30.03 19.36 22.20
C GLU A 247 30.59 18.24 23.10
N LEU A 248 30.32 16.99 22.72
CA LEU A 248 30.80 15.78 23.37
C LEU A 248 31.92 15.21 22.50
N LEU A 249 33.15 15.31 22.98
CA LEU A 249 34.36 14.90 22.24
C LEU A 249 34.96 13.62 22.80
N GLY A 250 34.15 12.60 23.05
CA GLY A 250 34.64 11.31 23.51
C GLY A 250 35.60 10.66 22.51
N THR A 251 36.38 9.69 22.98
CA THR A 251 37.16 8.81 22.10
C THR A 251 36.72 7.37 22.28
N THR A 252 37.11 6.47 21.37
CA THR A 252 36.84 5.03 21.53
C THR A 252 37.52 4.44 22.77
N ALA A 253 38.65 5.02 23.21
CA ALA A 253 39.35 4.61 24.42
C ALA A 253 38.72 5.17 25.71
N THR A 254 38.14 6.38 25.62
CA THR A 254 37.54 7.11 26.73
C THR A 254 36.21 7.72 26.31
N PRO A 255 35.15 6.89 26.16
CA PRO A 255 33.85 7.37 25.78
C PRO A 255 33.23 8.23 26.89
N ILE A 256 32.31 9.11 26.52
CA ILE A 256 31.50 9.88 27.48
C ILE A 256 30.25 9.06 27.81
N GLN A 257 29.85 9.01 29.08
CA GLN A 257 28.70 8.21 29.51
C GLN A 257 27.59 9.05 30.14
N PHE A 258 26.36 8.86 29.65
CA PHE A 258 25.12 9.38 30.21
C PHE A 258 24.27 8.20 30.67
N THR A 259 23.89 8.14 31.94
CA THR A 259 23.17 7.00 32.52
C THR A 259 22.27 7.40 33.69
N SER A 260 21.52 6.45 34.26
CA SER A 260 20.69 6.63 35.45
C SER A 260 21.52 6.56 36.74
N THR A 261 21.11 7.28 37.79
CA THR A 261 21.66 7.12 39.15
C THR A 261 21.16 5.84 39.85
N ALA A 262 20.14 5.17 39.29
CA ALA A 262 19.55 3.99 39.90
C ALA A 262 20.53 2.79 39.87
N SER A 263 20.58 2.04 40.97
CA SER A 263 21.37 0.80 41.06
C SER A 263 20.84 -0.33 40.16
N ILE A 264 19.56 -0.26 39.79
CA ILE A 264 18.91 -1.10 38.78
C ILE A 264 18.12 -0.16 37.87
N PRO A 265 18.73 0.33 36.78
CA PRO A 265 18.08 1.26 35.88
C PRO A 265 16.84 0.67 35.21
N ARG A 266 15.87 1.53 34.89
CA ARG A 266 14.73 1.21 34.02
C ARG A 266 14.74 2.13 32.81
N THR A 267 14.22 1.62 31.68
CA THR A 267 14.01 2.45 30.49
C THR A 267 13.11 3.64 30.84
N GLY A 268 13.51 4.85 30.53
CA GLY A 268 12.76 6.05 30.90
C GLY A 268 12.98 6.52 32.33
N ASP A 269 14.10 6.13 32.96
CA ASP A 269 14.48 6.67 34.26
C ASP A 269 14.65 8.19 34.19
N TRP A 270 15.33 8.71 33.16
CA TRP A 270 15.51 10.14 32.90
C TRP A 270 14.99 10.51 31.51
N GLN A 271 14.79 11.81 31.24
CA GLN A 271 14.07 12.24 30.02
C GLN A 271 14.88 12.06 28.73
N GLY A 272 16.18 12.36 28.76
CA GLY A 272 17.04 12.35 27.57
C GLY A 272 17.85 13.61 27.35
N VAL A 273 18.57 13.63 26.22
CA VAL A 273 19.18 14.85 25.67
C VAL A 273 18.14 15.53 24.78
N LEU A 274 17.61 16.66 25.24
CA LEU A 274 16.55 17.42 24.60
C LEU A 274 17.14 18.64 23.91
N VAL A 275 17.23 18.60 22.59
CA VAL A 275 17.76 19.67 21.74
C VAL A 275 16.59 20.46 21.16
N ASP A 276 16.47 21.71 21.58
CA ASP A 276 15.39 22.60 21.12
C ASP A 276 15.83 23.50 19.96
N SER A 277 14.88 24.28 19.43
CA SER A 277 15.08 25.12 18.25
C SER A 277 16.03 26.31 18.47
N GLY A 278 16.42 26.60 19.70
CA GLY A 278 17.46 27.58 20.01
C GLY A 278 18.87 27.04 19.79
N ALA A 279 19.03 25.72 19.68
CA ALA A 279 20.33 25.08 19.53
C ALA A 279 21.03 25.47 18.22
N THR A 280 22.36 25.53 18.25
CA THR A 280 23.17 25.99 17.11
C THR A 280 24.15 24.91 16.63
N ASN A 281 25.06 24.49 17.51
CA ASN A 281 26.07 23.47 17.21
C ASN A 281 25.97 22.31 18.21
N VAL A 282 25.49 21.16 17.75
CA VAL A 282 25.37 19.95 18.57
C VAL A 282 26.20 18.84 17.93
N THR A 283 27.33 18.54 18.56
CA THR A 283 28.25 17.47 18.16
C THR A 283 28.34 16.43 19.26
N ILE A 284 28.05 15.17 18.91
CA ILE A 284 28.11 14.03 19.82
C ILE A 284 29.00 12.96 19.22
N ARG A 285 30.19 12.76 19.81
CA ARG A 285 31.17 11.76 19.37
C ARG A 285 31.53 10.80 20.49
N ASN A 286 31.56 9.50 20.17
CA ASN A 286 31.92 8.41 21.08
C ASN A 286 31.25 8.54 22.47
N ALA A 287 29.94 8.78 22.47
CA ALA A 287 29.14 8.84 23.68
C ALA A 287 28.28 7.57 23.83
N SER A 288 28.06 7.12 25.07
CA SER A 288 27.02 6.15 25.43
C SER A 288 25.90 6.87 26.16
N ILE A 289 24.69 6.83 25.62
CA ILE A 289 23.47 7.42 26.20
C ILE A 289 22.49 6.29 26.53
N GLU A 290 22.22 6.09 27.81
CA GLU A 290 21.52 4.90 28.29
C GLU A 290 20.35 5.22 29.22
N TRP A 291 19.30 4.39 29.18
CA TRP A 291 18.17 4.38 30.14
C TRP A 291 17.25 5.61 30.11
N ALA A 292 17.36 6.45 29.09
CA ALA A 292 16.50 7.60 28.88
C ALA A 292 15.07 7.21 28.43
N ASP A 293 14.12 8.14 28.45
CA ASP A 293 12.83 7.96 27.79
C ASP A 293 13.05 8.03 26.27
N ILE A 294 13.58 9.16 25.81
CA ILE A 294 14.12 9.33 24.47
C ILE A 294 15.62 9.56 24.62
N GLY A 295 16.48 8.80 23.94
CA GLY A 295 17.94 9.00 24.05
C GLY A 295 18.35 10.41 23.63
N ILE A 296 18.00 10.79 22.40
CA ILE A 296 18.21 12.14 21.84
C ILE A 296 16.92 12.60 21.16
N ASP A 297 16.35 13.71 21.61
CA ASP A 297 15.18 14.37 21.00
C ASP A 297 15.61 15.69 20.37
N VAL A 298 15.38 15.86 19.08
CA VAL A 298 15.84 17.01 18.29
C VAL A 298 14.69 17.69 17.59
N ILE A 299 14.55 18.99 17.84
CA ILE A 299 13.48 19.82 17.29
C ILE A 299 14.11 21.00 16.55
N ASP A 300 13.81 21.12 15.25
CA ASP A 300 14.20 22.23 14.38
C ASP A 300 15.71 22.56 14.34
N LEU A 301 16.57 21.54 14.37
CA LEU A 301 18.03 21.70 14.22
C LEU A 301 18.52 21.04 12.91
N GLN A 302 19.21 21.80 12.04
CA GLN A 302 19.70 21.30 10.75
C GLN A 302 21.10 20.68 10.78
N THR A 303 21.84 20.89 11.87
CA THR A 303 23.30 20.75 11.93
C THR A 303 23.77 19.68 12.92
N LEU A 304 22.89 18.78 13.37
CA LEU A 304 23.29 17.70 14.28
C LEU A 304 24.44 16.89 13.68
N ALA A 305 25.51 16.69 14.44
CA ALA A 305 26.61 15.78 14.10
C ALA A 305 26.69 14.68 15.18
N LEU A 306 26.13 13.50 14.88
CA LEU A 306 26.16 12.34 15.78
C LEU A 306 27.03 11.24 15.16
N GLU A 307 28.13 10.91 15.82
CA GLU A 307 29.15 10.03 15.24
C GLU A 307 29.65 9.01 16.26
N SER A 308 29.81 7.76 15.81
CA SER A 308 30.50 6.68 16.54
C SER A 308 29.99 6.50 17.98
N SER A 309 28.69 6.71 18.19
CA SER A 309 28.07 6.73 19.52
C SER A 309 27.11 5.55 19.69
N ALA A 310 26.69 5.30 20.93
CA ALA A 310 25.76 4.25 21.28
C ALA A 310 24.57 4.80 22.08
N ILE A 311 23.35 4.47 21.64
CA ILE A 311 22.11 4.84 22.33
C ILE A 311 21.41 3.54 22.71
N LYS A 312 21.18 3.32 24.00
CA LYS A 312 20.71 2.02 24.50
C LYS A 312 19.60 2.16 25.54
N ASN A 313 18.74 1.14 25.59
CA ASN A 313 17.75 0.98 26.66
C ASN A 313 16.81 2.19 26.81
N SER A 314 16.44 2.82 25.69
CA SER A 314 15.48 3.92 25.68
C SER A 314 14.05 3.39 25.85
N LYS A 315 13.11 4.18 26.38
CA LYS A 315 11.72 3.74 26.54
C LYS A 315 10.87 3.95 25.29
N THR A 316 10.88 5.17 24.75
CA THR A 316 10.04 5.59 23.62
C THR A 316 10.79 5.53 22.30
N ALA A 317 11.99 6.14 22.23
CA ALA A 317 12.84 6.07 21.05
C ALA A 317 14.32 6.24 21.39
N GLY A 318 15.21 5.62 20.63
CA GLY A 318 16.64 5.94 20.73
C GLY A 318 16.88 7.39 20.29
N ILE A 319 16.45 7.73 19.08
CA ILE A 319 16.57 9.07 18.50
C ILE A 319 15.22 9.52 17.95
N TRP A 320 14.79 10.74 18.24
CA TRP A 320 13.61 11.34 17.63
C TRP A 320 13.98 12.70 17.04
N MET A 321 13.81 12.87 15.73
CA MET A 321 14.02 14.14 15.04
C MET A 321 12.72 14.68 14.45
N ARG A 322 12.46 15.98 14.65
CA ARG A 322 11.16 16.60 14.32
C ARG A 322 11.31 17.98 13.72
N GLN A 323 10.25 18.42 13.03
CA GLN A 323 10.02 19.81 12.63
C GLN A 323 11.19 20.41 11.86
N GLY A 324 11.45 19.89 10.67
CA GLY A 324 12.54 20.36 9.81
C GLY A 324 13.89 19.72 10.11
N SER A 325 14.13 19.18 11.32
CA SER A 325 15.46 18.73 11.75
C SER A 325 16.25 17.92 10.71
N GLY A 326 17.56 18.13 10.67
CA GLY A 326 18.53 17.49 9.78
C GLY A 326 19.88 17.28 10.47
N GLY A 327 20.88 16.87 9.71
CA GLY A 327 22.23 16.61 10.21
C GLY A 327 22.81 15.29 9.71
N ASN A 328 24.01 14.97 10.17
CA ASN A 328 24.75 13.77 9.81
C ASN A 328 24.81 12.83 11.01
N ILE A 329 24.33 11.60 10.82
CA ILE A 329 24.35 10.53 11.81
C ILE A 329 25.16 9.38 11.24
N THR A 330 26.33 9.12 11.81
CA THR A 330 27.29 8.17 11.25
C THR A 330 27.79 7.15 12.27
N ASN A 331 27.94 5.89 11.86
CA ASN A 331 28.56 4.82 12.65
C ASN A 331 27.96 4.66 14.07
N THR A 332 26.68 4.99 14.21
CA THR A 332 25.99 5.03 15.51
C THR A 332 25.17 3.77 15.71
N GLN A 333 25.26 3.18 16.90
CA GLN A 333 24.51 1.99 17.30
C GLN A 333 23.31 2.40 18.14
N VAL A 334 22.12 1.96 17.75
CA VAL A 334 20.89 2.20 18.50
C VAL A 334 20.24 0.86 18.82
N GLU A 335 20.12 0.56 20.12
CA GLU A 335 19.72 -0.77 20.59
C GLU A 335 18.70 -0.70 21.73
N TYR A 336 17.82 -1.71 21.80
CA TYR A 336 16.93 -1.95 22.93
C TYR A 336 15.99 -0.78 23.29
N SER A 337 15.28 -0.20 22.32
CA SER A 337 14.20 0.74 22.65
C SER A 337 12.89 0.00 22.96
N GLY A 338 12.31 0.29 24.12
CA GLY A 338 11.05 -0.29 24.61
C GLY A 338 11.24 -1.37 25.68
N SER A 339 10.12 -1.86 26.22
CA SER A 339 10.13 -2.95 27.20
C SER A 339 10.19 -4.32 26.50
N TYR A 340 11.27 -5.07 26.70
CA TYR A 340 11.42 -6.44 26.19
C TYR A 340 10.67 -7.44 27.07
N THR A 341 9.64 -8.12 26.53
CA THR A 341 8.89 -9.17 27.25
C THR A 341 9.28 -10.60 26.83
N GLY A 342 10.42 -10.78 26.16
CA GLY A 342 10.97 -12.12 25.84
C GLY A 342 10.52 -12.72 24.51
N THR A 343 9.49 -12.19 23.84
CA THR A 343 9.05 -12.65 22.51
C THR A 343 8.60 -11.53 21.56
N THR A 344 8.28 -10.34 22.08
CA THR A 344 7.87 -9.16 21.31
C THR A 344 8.25 -7.88 22.04
N TYR A 345 8.65 -6.84 21.31
CA TYR A 345 8.75 -5.47 21.85
C TYR A 345 7.35 -4.85 21.86
N THR A 346 6.82 -4.50 23.05
CA THR A 346 5.46 -3.96 23.18
C THR A 346 5.42 -2.43 23.00
N SER A 347 4.40 -1.98 22.23
CA SER A 347 4.00 -0.61 21.88
C SER A 347 5.06 0.36 21.34
N LYS A 348 5.03 0.62 20.02
CA LYS A 348 5.58 1.79 19.30
C LYS A 348 7.04 2.21 19.55
N ALA A 349 7.84 1.47 20.33
CA ALA A 349 9.21 1.88 20.60
C ALA A 349 10.11 1.75 19.35
N MET A 350 10.80 2.83 19.01
CA MET A 350 11.51 2.98 17.74
C MET A 350 13.01 3.17 17.99
N GLY A 351 13.87 2.57 17.17
CA GLY A 351 15.29 2.92 17.20
C GLY A 351 15.46 4.40 16.84
N MET A 352 14.90 4.80 15.68
CA MET A 352 14.81 6.20 15.27
C MET A 352 13.40 6.56 14.78
N ARG A 353 12.88 7.72 15.18
CA ARG A 353 11.63 8.29 14.67
C ARG A 353 11.89 9.62 13.96
N LEU A 354 11.36 9.79 12.76
CA LEU A 354 11.45 11.02 11.97
C LEU A 354 10.05 11.56 11.68
N THR A 355 9.79 12.80 12.12
CA THR A 355 8.51 13.51 11.94
C THR A 355 8.76 14.87 11.30
N GLY A 356 8.72 14.95 9.97
CA GLY A 356 9.15 16.12 9.21
C GLY A 356 10.64 16.40 9.30
N ALA A 357 11.47 15.37 9.41
CA ALA A 357 12.92 15.49 9.55
C ALA A 357 13.67 14.75 8.42
N SER A 358 14.80 15.28 7.97
CA SER A 358 15.54 14.75 6.82
C SER A 358 17.06 14.67 7.06
N PRO A 359 17.52 13.89 8.06
CA PRO A 359 18.95 13.66 8.28
C PRO A 359 19.59 12.77 7.20
N THR A 360 20.92 12.81 7.12
CA THR A 360 21.75 11.81 6.43
C THR A 360 22.24 10.78 7.44
N ILE A 361 21.99 9.50 7.18
CA ILE A 361 22.25 8.38 8.08
C ILE A 361 23.17 7.39 7.35
N THR A 362 24.34 7.09 7.92
CA THR A 362 25.34 6.25 7.25
C THR A 362 26.12 5.34 8.20
N GLY A 363 26.26 4.06 7.87
CA GLY A 363 27.03 3.12 8.70
C GLY A 363 26.40 2.84 10.08
N CYS A 364 25.13 3.20 10.27
CA CYS A 364 24.43 3.01 11.54
C CYS A 364 23.88 1.58 11.68
N SER A 365 23.57 1.18 12.92
CA SER A 365 22.93 -0.10 13.22
C SER A 365 21.73 0.11 14.14
N PHE A 366 20.58 -0.45 13.76
CA PHE A 366 19.33 -0.41 14.53
C PHE A 366 18.89 -1.84 14.86
N ARG A 367 18.94 -2.20 16.15
CA ARG A 367 18.62 -3.56 16.62
C ARG A 367 17.72 -3.60 17.82
N TYR A 368 16.92 -4.66 17.94
CA TYR A 368 16.10 -4.92 19.12
C TYR A 368 15.03 -3.85 19.38
N HIS A 369 14.33 -3.43 18.32
CA HIS A 369 13.24 -2.43 18.37
C HIS A 369 11.92 -2.99 17.81
N SER A 370 10.80 -2.30 18.07
CA SER A 370 9.54 -2.56 17.36
C SER A 370 9.64 -2.13 15.88
N PHE A 371 10.24 -0.96 15.66
CA PHE A 371 10.73 -0.50 14.37
C PHE A 371 12.17 -0.05 14.53
N GLY A 372 13.09 -0.56 13.72
CA GLY A 372 14.46 -0.04 13.69
C GLY A 372 14.46 1.46 13.37
N MET A 373 13.67 1.86 12.37
CA MET A 373 13.36 3.25 12.09
C MET A 373 11.92 3.44 11.61
N TYR A 374 11.31 4.57 11.97
CA TYR A 374 9.94 4.95 11.64
C TYR A 374 9.91 6.37 11.04
N ILE A 375 9.39 6.50 9.82
CA ILE A 375 9.44 7.72 9.02
C ILE A 375 8.01 8.17 8.68
N GLU A 376 7.67 9.42 9.00
CA GLU A 376 6.35 10.02 8.72
C GLU A 376 6.45 11.54 8.46
N GLN A 377 5.32 12.16 8.10
CA GLN A 377 5.13 13.62 8.01
C GLN A 377 6.14 14.35 7.09
N GLY A 378 6.28 13.94 5.83
CA GLY A 378 7.11 14.63 4.83
C GLY A 378 8.62 14.44 5.01
N SER A 379 9.03 13.61 5.97
CA SER A 379 10.44 13.26 6.19
C SER A 379 11.09 12.66 4.94
N SER A 380 12.27 13.15 4.56
CA SER A 380 12.99 12.70 3.36
C SER A 380 14.47 12.44 3.66
N PRO A 381 14.80 11.54 4.61
CA PRO A 381 16.18 11.24 4.96
C PRO A 381 16.94 10.52 3.84
N VAL A 382 18.26 10.58 3.90
CA VAL A 382 19.16 9.74 3.08
C VAL A 382 19.73 8.64 3.98
N ILE A 383 19.41 7.39 3.68
CA ILE A 383 19.78 6.20 4.47
C ILE A 383 20.66 5.31 3.60
N ASN A 384 21.94 5.24 3.95
CA ASN A 384 22.94 4.54 3.15
C ASN A 384 23.87 3.67 4.01
N GLY A 385 24.13 2.42 3.60
CA GLY A 385 25.08 1.58 4.35
C GLY A 385 24.67 1.30 5.80
N THR A 386 23.38 1.34 6.11
CA THR A 386 22.81 1.16 7.45
C THR A 386 22.24 -0.23 7.60
N THR A 387 22.36 -0.80 8.81
CA THR A 387 21.92 -2.17 9.11
C THR A 387 20.71 -2.16 10.04
N PHE A 388 19.66 -2.87 9.64
CA PHE A 388 18.41 -3.06 10.37
C PHE A 388 18.23 -4.54 10.68
N SER A 389 18.54 -4.96 11.91
CA SER A 389 18.50 -6.38 12.27
C SER A 389 17.92 -6.67 13.64
N ASP A 390 17.34 -7.86 13.80
CA ASP A 390 16.77 -8.33 15.08
C ASP A 390 15.67 -7.40 15.65
N ASN A 391 14.94 -6.69 14.78
CA ASN A 391 13.77 -5.88 15.15
C ASN A 391 12.48 -6.66 14.90
N ASN A 392 11.32 -6.18 15.37
CA ASN A 392 10.05 -6.67 14.81
C ASN A 392 9.95 -6.25 13.34
N ASN A 393 10.10 -4.96 13.08
CA ASN A 393 10.14 -4.40 11.73
C ASN A 393 11.46 -3.63 11.53
N GLY A 394 12.11 -3.82 10.38
CA GLY A 394 13.36 -3.12 10.05
C GLY A 394 13.14 -1.62 9.88
N LEU A 395 12.51 -1.22 8.77
CA LEU A 395 12.21 0.17 8.43
C LEU A 395 10.72 0.34 8.08
N GLY A 396 10.07 1.33 8.70
CA GLY A 396 8.68 1.70 8.44
C GLY A 396 8.57 3.10 7.84
N VAL A 397 7.84 3.25 6.73
CA VAL A 397 7.67 4.52 6.01
C VAL A 397 6.19 4.76 5.74
N PHE A 398 5.59 5.69 6.49
CA PHE A 398 4.14 5.87 6.55
C PHE A 398 3.72 7.22 5.96
N GLY A 399 2.80 7.15 5.00
CA GLY A 399 2.21 8.31 4.34
C GLY A 399 1.13 9.00 5.19
N ASP A 400 0.65 10.12 4.65
CA ASP A 400 -0.48 10.88 5.15
C ASP A 400 -1.52 10.97 4.03
N TYR A 401 -2.42 10.00 3.96
CA TYR A 401 -3.48 9.96 2.94
C TYR A 401 -4.43 11.16 3.02
N SER A 402 -4.48 11.86 4.16
CA SER A 402 -5.28 13.09 4.31
C SER A 402 -4.62 14.31 3.65
N ASN A 403 -3.30 14.24 3.45
CA ASN A 403 -2.52 15.24 2.74
C ASN A 403 -1.30 14.59 2.06
N VAL A 404 -1.49 14.12 0.83
CA VAL A 404 -0.45 13.41 0.05
C VAL A 404 0.84 14.22 -0.16
N ALA A 405 0.81 15.55 -0.04
CA ALA A 405 2.00 16.40 -0.08
C ALA A 405 2.92 16.20 1.14
N ASN A 406 2.39 15.65 2.23
CA ASN A 406 3.12 15.25 3.44
C ASN A 406 3.60 13.80 3.40
N ASN A 407 3.47 13.09 2.27
CA ASN A 407 4.03 11.74 2.17
C ASN A 407 5.56 11.80 2.28
N PRO A 408 6.20 10.95 3.11
CA PRO A 408 7.65 10.90 3.19
C PRO A 408 8.27 10.41 1.87
N SER A 409 9.54 10.77 1.63
CA SER A 409 10.25 10.36 0.41
C SER A 409 11.73 10.07 0.71
N PRO A 410 12.02 9.01 1.49
CA PRO A 410 13.38 8.67 1.86
C PRO A 410 14.18 8.09 0.68
N THR A 411 15.49 8.31 0.68
CA THR A 411 16.43 7.55 -0.18
C THR A 411 16.98 6.38 0.64
N ILE A 412 16.76 5.15 0.18
CA ILE A 412 17.11 3.92 0.92
C ILE A 412 17.99 3.05 0.03
N LYS A 413 19.32 3.16 0.16
CA LYS A 413 20.29 2.45 -0.69
C LYS A 413 21.37 1.76 0.12
N ARG A 414 21.89 0.64 -0.38
CA ARG A 414 23.05 -0.08 0.19
C ARG A 414 22.88 -0.47 1.65
N ASN A 415 21.65 -0.66 2.11
CA ASN A 415 21.34 -1.06 3.48
C ASN A 415 21.21 -2.59 3.59
N ALA A 416 21.31 -3.09 4.82
CA ALA A 416 21.15 -4.50 5.14
C ALA A 416 19.94 -4.71 6.06
N PHE A 417 19.03 -5.60 5.68
CA PHE A 417 17.85 -5.96 6.46
C PHE A 417 17.84 -7.48 6.71
N TYR A 418 17.99 -7.93 7.95
CA TYR A 418 17.99 -9.37 8.25
C TYR A 418 17.53 -9.68 9.68
N ASN A 419 17.07 -10.91 9.93
CA ASN A 419 16.57 -11.37 11.24
C ASN A 419 15.46 -10.51 11.87
N ASN A 420 14.73 -9.71 11.08
CA ASN A 420 13.57 -9.00 11.58
C ASN A 420 12.38 -9.97 11.69
N SER A 421 11.69 -9.99 12.84
CA SER A 421 10.73 -11.06 13.18
C SER A 421 9.38 -10.94 12.48
N GLN A 422 9.02 -9.77 11.94
CA GLN A 422 7.80 -9.54 11.17
C GLN A 422 8.10 -9.13 9.72
N ARG A 423 8.73 -7.96 9.51
CA ARG A 423 9.00 -7.42 8.16
C ARG A 423 10.35 -6.71 8.11
N SER A 424 11.02 -6.78 6.97
CA SER A 424 12.21 -5.97 6.69
C SER A 424 11.82 -4.53 6.36
N TYR A 425 10.74 -4.36 5.59
CA TYR A 425 10.22 -3.06 5.17
C TYR A 425 8.71 -3.00 5.23
N VAL A 426 8.17 -1.89 5.74
CA VAL A 426 6.73 -1.65 5.83
C VAL A 426 6.41 -0.26 5.32
N THR A 427 5.43 -0.16 4.42
CA THR A 427 4.90 1.13 3.99
C THR A 427 3.39 1.07 3.82
N ASP A 428 2.71 2.16 4.17
CA ASP A 428 1.24 2.26 4.14
C ASP A 428 0.79 3.74 4.14
N GLY A 429 -0.48 4.00 3.80
CA GLY A 429 -1.15 5.27 4.02
C GLY A 429 -0.77 6.40 3.07
N TYR A 430 -0.26 6.10 1.89
CA TYR A 430 0.13 7.10 0.88
C TYR A 430 -1.05 7.63 0.07
N VAL A 431 -2.09 6.81 -0.11
CA VAL A 431 -3.26 7.13 -0.94
C VAL A 431 -4.53 6.84 -0.14
N ASP A 432 -5.58 7.64 -0.34
CA ASP A 432 -6.89 7.38 0.23
C ASP A 432 -7.46 6.06 -0.34
N PRO A 433 -7.74 5.03 0.50
CA PRO A 433 -8.29 3.76 0.05
C PRO A 433 -9.71 3.89 -0.55
N THR A 434 -10.39 5.01 -0.34
CA THR A 434 -11.72 5.29 -0.90
C THR A 434 -11.66 6.01 -2.25
N SER A 435 -10.48 6.47 -2.67
CA SER A 435 -10.28 7.05 -4.00
C SER A 435 -10.60 6.00 -5.07
N PRO A 436 -11.28 6.36 -6.18
CA PRO A 436 -11.48 5.45 -7.29
C PRO A 436 -10.15 4.84 -7.72
N LEU A 437 -10.16 3.54 -8.01
CA LEU A 437 -9.04 2.76 -8.55
C LEU A 437 -8.60 3.37 -9.90
N GLY A 438 -7.87 4.47 -9.85
CA GLY A 438 -7.57 5.35 -10.99
C GLY A 438 -6.80 6.61 -10.64
N ALA A 439 -6.43 6.82 -9.36
CA ALA A 439 -5.45 7.85 -9.00
C ALA A 439 -4.13 7.58 -9.74
N SER A 440 -3.52 8.64 -10.27
CA SER A 440 -2.23 8.56 -10.97
C SER A 440 -1.17 7.93 -10.06
N LEU A 441 -0.70 6.72 -10.40
CA LEU A 441 0.40 6.06 -9.69
C LEU A 441 1.76 6.72 -9.95
N VAL A 442 1.82 7.72 -10.84
CA VAL A 442 3.03 8.49 -11.15
C VAL A 442 3.42 9.30 -9.91
N GLY A 443 4.57 8.97 -9.33
CA GLY A 443 5.10 9.60 -8.10
C GLY A 443 4.88 8.79 -6.82
N ILE A 444 4.31 7.58 -6.90
CA ILE A 444 4.02 6.72 -5.74
C ILE A 444 4.89 5.44 -5.74
N GLU A 445 6.02 5.44 -6.48
CA GLU A 445 7.02 4.37 -6.39
C GLU A 445 8.13 4.77 -5.40
N GLN A 446 8.44 3.88 -4.47
CA GLN A 446 9.61 3.97 -3.60
C GLN A 446 10.71 3.07 -4.13
N ASP A 447 11.86 3.69 -4.39
CA ASP A 447 13.02 2.97 -4.89
C ASP A 447 13.85 2.37 -3.74
N LEU A 448 13.70 1.07 -3.54
CA LEU A 448 14.42 0.25 -2.57
C LEU A 448 15.47 -0.66 -3.24
N SER A 449 15.89 -0.36 -4.47
CA SER A 449 16.95 -1.15 -5.11
C SER A 449 18.29 -0.97 -4.41
N GLU A 450 19.22 -1.87 -4.68
CA GLU A 450 20.58 -1.89 -4.12
C GLU A 450 20.60 -2.08 -2.60
N ASN A 451 19.61 -2.75 -2.02
CA ASN A 451 19.65 -3.19 -0.62
C ASN A 451 19.80 -4.71 -0.55
N TRP A 452 20.38 -5.20 0.54
CA TRP A 452 20.40 -6.62 0.88
C TRP A 452 19.29 -6.94 1.88
N TRP A 453 18.50 -7.97 1.58
CA TRP A 453 17.30 -8.33 2.34
C TRP A 453 17.49 -9.57 3.23
N GLY A 454 18.74 -9.90 3.56
CA GLY A 454 19.09 -11.05 4.41
C GLY A 454 19.01 -12.40 3.69
N SER A 455 18.61 -12.41 2.42
CA SER A 455 18.46 -13.59 1.58
C SER A 455 18.56 -13.19 0.10
N THR A 456 18.92 -14.17 -0.75
CA THR A 456 18.79 -14.07 -2.21
C THR A 456 17.55 -14.82 -2.74
N ASP A 457 16.80 -15.49 -1.88
CA ASP A 457 15.56 -16.20 -2.23
C ASP A 457 14.41 -15.18 -2.39
N PRO A 458 13.86 -15.01 -3.61
CA PRO A 458 12.77 -14.07 -3.87
C PRO A 458 11.53 -14.27 -2.99
N SER A 459 11.26 -15.52 -2.56
CA SER A 459 10.12 -15.84 -1.68
C SER A 459 10.32 -15.25 -0.29
N VAL A 460 11.54 -15.36 0.25
CA VAL A 460 11.92 -14.78 1.55
C VAL A 460 11.91 -13.25 1.48
N ILE A 461 12.46 -12.70 0.40
CA ILE A 461 12.48 -11.24 0.19
C ILE A 461 11.06 -10.71 0.13
N SER A 462 10.20 -11.27 -0.74
CA SER A 462 8.82 -10.82 -0.90
C SER A 462 8.04 -10.88 0.42
N ALA A 463 8.16 -11.98 1.18
CA ALA A 463 7.50 -12.12 2.47
C ALA A 463 7.95 -11.04 3.49
N GLY A 464 9.18 -10.55 3.37
CA GLY A 464 9.71 -9.47 4.22
C GLY A 464 9.20 -8.06 3.89
N ILE A 465 8.46 -7.85 2.80
CA ILE A 465 8.01 -6.53 2.34
C ILE A 465 6.49 -6.39 2.46
N TYR A 466 6.05 -5.35 3.17
CA TYR A 466 4.65 -4.93 3.20
C TYR A 466 4.48 -3.62 2.42
N ASP A 467 3.82 -3.71 1.26
CA ASP A 467 3.67 -2.62 0.28
C ASP A 467 2.31 -2.67 -0.46
N TYR A 468 2.21 -2.01 -1.62
CA TYR A 468 1.04 -2.00 -2.50
C TYR A 468 0.30 -3.34 -2.64
N ALA A 469 1.02 -4.46 -2.79
CA ALA A 469 0.37 -5.75 -3.05
C ALA A 469 -0.31 -6.33 -1.79
N ARG A 470 0.17 -5.96 -0.60
CA ARG A 470 -0.32 -6.49 0.69
C ARG A 470 -1.18 -5.49 1.47
N ALA A 471 -1.14 -4.22 1.07
CA ALA A 471 -1.90 -3.16 1.71
C ALA A 471 -3.38 -3.21 1.27
N GLN A 472 -4.26 -3.12 2.26
CA GLN A 472 -5.70 -3.18 2.04
C GLN A 472 -6.15 -1.96 1.21
N GLY A 473 -6.84 -2.19 0.10
CA GLY A 473 -7.32 -1.10 -0.75
C GLY A 473 -6.22 -0.38 -1.55
N PHE A 474 -5.01 -0.95 -1.67
CA PHE A 474 -3.92 -0.39 -2.47
C PHE A 474 -3.48 1.03 -2.06
N ASN A 475 -3.56 1.33 -0.76
CA ASN A 475 -3.20 2.62 -0.16
C ASN A 475 -1.69 2.81 0.11
N ALA A 476 -0.89 1.75 -0.01
CA ALA A 476 0.57 1.79 0.08
C ALA A 476 1.24 2.08 -1.28
N PRO A 477 2.45 2.67 -1.27
CA PRO A 477 3.23 2.88 -2.49
C PRO A 477 3.72 1.57 -3.10
N ILE A 478 4.04 1.63 -4.39
CA ILE A 478 4.73 0.55 -5.10
C ILE A 478 6.18 0.55 -4.63
N THR A 479 6.75 -0.61 -4.31
CA THR A 479 8.19 -0.70 -4.01
C THR A 479 8.95 -1.26 -5.21
N ARG A 480 10.13 -0.71 -5.51
CA ARG A 480 11.09 -1.30 -6.46
C ARG A 480 12.26 -1.89 -5.70
N LEU A 481 12.40 -3.21 -5.74
CA LEU A 481 13.43 -3.97 -5.04
C LEU A 481 14.60 -4.33 -5.96
N VAL A 482 14.37 -4.36 -7.28
CA VAL A 482 15.36 -4.79 -8.26
C VAL A 482 16.23 -3.63 -8.77
N PRO A 483 17.56 -3.83 -8.90
CA PRO A 483 18.31 -5.00 -8.42
C PRO A 483 18.41 -5.04 -6.89
N PHE A 484 18.41 -6.22 -6.28
CA PHE A 484 18.75 -6.44 -4.86
C PHE A 484 20.14 -7.09 -4.75
N LEU A 485 20.78 -6.97 -3.59
CA LEU A 485 22.17 -7.42 -3.36
C LEU A 485 22.25 -8.87 -2.87
N ASP A 486 23.40 -9.53 -3.06
CA ASP A 486 23.67 -10.91 -2.62
C ASP A 486 24.08 -11.04 -1.15
N ALA A 487 24.73 -10.00 -0.61
CA ALA A 487 25.16 -9.88 0.78
C ALA A 487 25.16 -8.41 1.23
N GLU A 488 25.39 -8.17 2.52
CA GLU A 488 25.67 -6.84 3.04
C GLU A 488 26.87 -6.22 2.30
N ASN A 489 26.67 -5.02 1.74
CA ASN A 489 27.63 -4.35 0.85
C ASN A 489 28.03 -5.14 -0.42
N GLY A 490 27.25 -6.16 -0.78
CA GLY A 490 27.50 -7.07 -1.88
C GLY A 490 27.17 -6.51 -3.26
N SER A 491 27.12 -7.42 -4.24
CA SER A 491 26.82 -7.12 -5.65
C SER A 491 25.36 -7.41 -5.98
N PRO A 492 24.78 -6.77 -7.01
CA PRO A 492 23.48 -7.14 -7.56
C PRO A 492 23.37 -8.64 -7.87
N VAL A 493 22.30 -9.29 -7.42
CA VAL A 493 22.03 -10.68 -7.76
C VAL A 493 21.69 -10.79 -9.26
N PRO A 494 22.41 -11.62 -10.03
CA PRO A 494 22.13 -11.79 -11.45
C PRO A 494 20.82 -12.58 -11.65
N GLY A 495 19.98 -12.12 -12.57
CA GLY A 495 18.75 -12.82 -12.92
C GLY A 495 17.69 -11.91 -13.54
N ASN A 496 16.61 -12.54 -14.00
CA ASN A 496 15.48 -11.87 -14.64
C ASN A 496 14.41 -11.56 -13.59
N TYR A 497 14.72 -10.65 -12.67
CA TYR A 497 13.81 -10.25 -11.61
C TYR A 497 12.94 -9.07 -12.04
N LEU A 498 11.64 -9.13 -11.74
CA LEU A 498 10.68 -8.08 -12.05
C LEU A 498 9.97 -7.64 -10.78
N ASN A 499 9.91 -6.33 -10.54
CA ASN A 499 8.99 -5.70 -9.61
C ASN A 499 8.98 -4.18 -9.85
N GLY A 500 8.00 -3.48 -9.28
CA GLY A 500 7.89 -2.02 -9.41
C GLY A 500 7.05 -1.58 -10.61
N LEU A 501 7.21 -0.31 -10.96
CA LEU A 501 6.45 0.40 -11.99
C LEU A 501 7.15 0.33 -13.36
N ILE A 502 6.41 -0.12 -14.35
CA ILE A 502 6.78 -0.03 -15.77
C ILE A 502 6.21 1.29 -16.31
N SER A 503 7.08 2.29 -16.43
CA SER A 503 6.73 3.60 -16.96
C SER A 503 6.90 3.72 -18.49
N GLN A 504 7.60 2.77 -19.11
CA GLN A 504 7.85 2.73 -20.55
C GLN A 504 7.38 1.40 -21.13
N SER A 505 6.81 1.42 -22.33
CA SER A 505 6.36 0.19 -22.99
C SER A 505 7.50 -0.82 -23.10
N THR A 506 7.23 -2.05 -22.66
CA THR A 506 8.23 -3.10 -22.44
C THR A 506 7.71 -4.41 -23.04
N THR A 507 8.59 -5.16 -23.70
CA THR A 507 8.30 -6.51 -24.19
C THR A 507 9.12 -7.53 -23.40
N LEU A 508 8.47 -8.56 -22.87
CA LEU A 508 9.10 -9.74 -22.28
C LEU A 508 9.24 -10.81 -23.36
N PRO A 509 10.46 -11.06 -23.87
CA PRO A 509 10.69 -11.95 -25.01
C PRO A 509 10.38 -13.42 -24.72
N ALA A 510 10.10 -14.12 -25.82
CA ALA A 510 9.80 -15.54 -25.84
C ALA A 510 10.89 -16.40 -25.15
N GLY A 511 10.45 -17.48 -24.51
CA GLY A 511 11.33 -18.48 -23.89
C GLY A 511 12.12 -18.01 -22.66
N THR A 512 11.84 -16.80 -22.15
CA THR A 512 12.52 -16.24 -20.98
C THR A 512 11.70 -16.43 -19.71
N THR A 513 12.32 -16.93 -18.65
CA THR A 513 11.72 -17.04 -17.32
C THR A 513 12.07 -15.82 -16.48
N TYR A 514 11.07 -15.24 -15.83
CA TYR A 514 11.13 -14.11 -14.93
C TYR A 514 10.59 -14.48 -13.56
N THR A 515 11.18 -13.91 -12.51
CA THR A 515 10.66 -14.03 -11.14
C THR A 515 10.12 -12.69 -10.68
N VAL A 516 8.87 -12.67 -10.22
CA VAL A 516 8.16 -11.48 -9.76
C VAL A 516 8.13 -11.46 -8.24
N LEU A 517 8.73 -10.43 -7.62
CA LEU A 517 8.90 -10.36 -6.15
C LEU A 517 7.77 -9.65 -5.40
N GLY A 518 6.86 -8.97 -6.11
CA GLY A 518 5.80 -8.19 -5.47
C GLY A 518 4.89 -7.55 -6.50
N ALA A 519 4.51 -6.29 -6.27
CA ALA A 519 3.73 -5.54 -7.24
C ALA A 519 4.54 -5.32 -8.54
N PHE A 520 4.01 -5.77 -9.67
CA PHE A 520 4.51 -5.48 -11.00
C PHE A 520 3.43 -4.71 -11.76
N VAL A 521 3.66 -3.42 -11.97
CA VAL A 521 2.60 -2.47 -12.32
C VAL A 521 2.89 -1.81 -13.66
N VAL A 522 1.95 -1.88 -14.60
CA VAL A 522 2.03 -1.16 -15.88
C VAL A 522 1.40 0.21 -15.72
N ALA A 523 2.16 1.28 -15.92
CA ALA A 523 1.65 2.66 -15.86
C ALA A 523 0.60 2.92 -16.94
N ASN A 524 -0.29 3.90 -16.73
CA ASN A 524 -1.43 4.24 -17.60
C ASN A 524 -1.10 4.52 -19.08
N THR A 525 0.14 4.90 -19.39
CA THR A 525 0.63 5.21 -20.75
C THR A 525 1.53 4.14 -21.35
N ALA A 526 1.90 3.13 -20.55
CA ALA A 526 2.78 2.06 -20.97
C ALA A 526 1.98 0.86 -21.49
N VAL A 527 2.64 0.09 -22.37
CA VAL A 527 2.16 -1.22 -22.82
C VAL A 527 3.16 -2.28 -22.37
N LEU A 528 2.70 -3.30 -21.64
CA LEU A 528 3.47 -4.50 -21.38
C LEU A 528 3.07 -5.56 -22.40
N THR A 529 4.01 -6.01 -23.22
CA THR A 529 3.82 -7.15 -24.13
C THR A 529 4.53 -8.38 -23.56
N ILE A 530 3.85 -9.52 -23.53
CA ILE A 530 4.40 -10.80 -23.10
C ILE A 530 4.32 -11.76 -24.29
N ASP A 531 5.49 -12.09 -24.84
CA ASP A 531 5.57 -12.96 -26.01
C ASP A 531 5.35 -14.43 -25.63
N GLU A 532 5.03 -15.25 -26.63
CA GLU A 532 4.80 -16.69 -26.45
C GLU A 532 5.95 -17.41 -25.72
N GLY A 533 5.61 -18.31 -24.81
CA GLY A 533 6.58 -19.09 -24.04
C GLY A 533 7.38 -18.31 -22.98
N ALA A 534 7.18 -17.00 -22.84
CA ALA A 534 7.67 -16.29 -21.67
C ALA A 534 6.99 -16.84 -20.40
N GLN A 535 7.75 -16.95 -19.30
CA GLN A 535 7.25 -17.49 -18.04
C GLN A 535 7.45 -16.48 -16.92
N LEU A 536 6.40 -16.18 -16.17
CA LEU A 536 6.44 -15.30 -15.00
C LEU A 536 6.08 -16.13 -13.77
N LEU A 537 7.01 -16.24 -12.82
CA LEU A 537 6.86 -16.95 -11.56
C LEU A 537 6.66 -15.94 -10.43
N PHE A 538 5.48 -15.94 -9.82
CA PHE A 538 5.07 -14.97 -8.82
C PHE A 538 5.34 -15.48 -7.40
N ALA A 539 6.11 -14.72 -6.62
CA ALA A 539 6.19 -14.94 -5.18
C ALA A 539 4.81 -14.74 -4.53
N ALA A 540 4.61 -15.34 -3.35
CA ALA A 540 3.34 -15.23 -2.63
C ALA A 540 2.88 -13.77 -2.45
N ASP A 541 1.58 -13.53 -2.54
CA ASP A 541 0.90 -12.22 -2.52
C ASP A 541 1.32 -11.23 -3.63
N SER A 542 2.14 -11.63 -4.61
CA SER A 542 2.52 -10.76 -5.72
C SER A 542 1.35 -10.55 -6.70
N ILE A 543 1.42 -9.48 -7.51
CA ILE A 543 0.34 -9.08 -8.43
C ILE A 543 0.90 -8.47 -9.71
N LEU A 544 0.26 -8.77 -10.84
CA LEU A 544 0.41 -8.00 -12.08
C LEU A 544 -0.77 -7.04 -12.22
N SER A 545 -0.50 -5.73 -12.13
CA SER A 545 -1.52 -4.68 -12.19
C SER A 545 -1.34 -3.82 -13.44
N ALA A 546 -2.19 -3.98 -14.44
CA ALA A 546 -2.13 -3.23 -15.69
C ALA A 546 -3.05 -2.01 -15.64
N ARG A 547 -2.49 -0.84 -15.25
CA ARG A 547 -3.17 0.47 -15.41
C ARG A 547 -3.08 0.97 -16.85
N GLY A 548 -2.00 0.64 -17.54
CA GLY A 548 -1.88 0.68 -19.00
C GLY A 548 -2.32 -0.62 -19.64
N ASN A 549 -1.96 -0.84 -20.90
CA ASN A 549 -2.34 -2.04 -21.63
C ASN A 549 -1.38 -3.21 -21.36
N LEU A 550 -1.95 -4.40 -21.20
CA LEU A 550 -1.29 -5.69 -21.22
C LEU A 550 -1.68 -6.42 -22.51
N TRP A 551 -0.69 -6.85 -23.28
CA TRP A 551 -0.84 -7.72 -24.44
C TRP A 551 -0.09 -9.02 -24.22
N VAL A 552 -0.81 -10.11 -24.02
CA VAL A 552 -0.24 -11.46 -23.92
C VAL A 552 -0.44 -12.15 -25.26
N ASN A 553 0.66 -12.51 -25.91
CA ASN A 553 0.71 -13.10 -27.25
C ASN A 553 1.12 -14.58 -27.19
N GLY A 554 0.55 -15.34 -26.26
CA GLY A 554 0.78 -16.78 -26.18
C GLY A 554 0.03 -17.54 -27.27
N THR A 555 0.42 -18.80 -27.47
CA THR A 555 -0.28 -19.72 -28.35
C THR A 555 -0.62 -21.02 -27.62
N THR A 556 -1.56 -21.82 -28.13
CA THR A 556 -1.85 -23.14 -27.54
C THR A 556 -0.66 -24.09 -27.58
N ALA A 557 0.26 -23.91 -28.53
CA ALA A 557 1.50 -24.69 -28.63
C ALA A 557 2.61 -24.15 -27.70
N ASN A 558 2.66 -22.84 -27.49
CA ASN A 558 3.67 -22.17 -26.69
C ASN A 558 3.03 -21.08 -25.82
N PRO A 559 2.34 -21.46 -24.73
CA PRO A 559 1.59 -20.50 -23.94
C PRO A 559 2.52 -19.55 -23.18
N ALA A 560 2.10 -18.30 -23.01
CA ALA A 560 2.72 -17.41 -22.04
C ALA A 560 2.28 -17.85 -20.64
N ARG A 561 3.22 -18.23 -19.78
CA ARG A 561 2.93 -18.90 -18.51
C ARG A 561 2.99 -17.92 -17.33
N PHE A 562 1.98 -17.97 -16.48
CA PHE A 562 1.89 -17.23 -15.23
C PHE A 562 1.64 -18.22 -14.10
N ASP A 563 2.59 -18.38 -13.20
CA ASP A 563 2.55 -19.46 -12.20
C ASP A 563 3.06 -18.97 -10.85
N ALA A 564 2.76 -19.72 -9.81
CA ALA A 564 3.36 -19.49 -8.49
C ALA A 564 4.85 -19.86 -8.52
N LEU A 565 5.66 -19.14 -7.75
CA LEU A 565 7.09 -19.41 -7.61
C LEU A 565 7.37 -20.67 -6.78
N SER A 566 6.48 -21.01 -5.84
CA SER A 566 6.62 -22.19 -4.98
C SER A 566 6.64 -23.50 -5.76
N THR A 567 7.42 -24.46 -5.27
CA THR A 567 7.47 -25.82 -5.82
C THR A 567 6.27 -26.68 -5.43
N THR A 568 5.48 -26.27 -4.43
CA THR A 568 4.26 -26.96 -3.97
C THR A 568 3.15 -25.94 -3.77
N PRO A 569 2.67 -25.33 -4.86
CA PRO A 569 1.81 -24.16 -4.75
C PRO A 569 0.41 -24.50 -4.29
N GLN A 570 -0.28 -23.52 -3.70
CA GLN A 570 -1.68 -23.61 -3.32
C GLN A 570 -2.52 -22.62 -4.13
N ALA A 571 -3.80 -22.95 -4.34
CA ALA A 571 -4.73 -22.02 -4.97
C ALA A 571 -4.80 -20.71 -4.17
N GLY A 572 -4.60 -19.56 -4.83
CA GLY A 572 -4.59 -18.26 -4.18
C GLY A 572 -3.23 -17.79 -3.67
N GLU A 573 -2.13 -18.47 -4.00
CA GLU A 573 -0.80 -18.09 -3.52
C GLU A 573 -0.35 -16.71 -3.99
N TRP A 574 -0.74 -16.31 -5.20
CA TRP A 574 -0.54 -14.95 -5.72
C TRP A 574 -1.88 -14.33 -6.12
N LEU A 575 -1.93 -13.01 -6.26
CA LEU A 575 -3.21 -12.29 -6.36
C LEU A 575 -3.87 -12.40 -7.73
N GLY A 576 -3.07 -12.57 -8.79
CA GLY A 576 -3.55 -12.66 -10.17
C GLY A 576 -3.19 -11.47 -11.04
N ILE A 577 -3.91 -11.32 -12.15
CA ILE A 577 -3.74 -10.25 -13.13
C ILE A 577 -4.94 -9.29 -13.05
N SER A 578 -4.68 -8.00 -12.78
CA SER A 578 -5.73 -6.96 -12.77
C SER A 578 -5.60 -6.03 -13.97
N LEU A 579 -6.66 -5.92 -14.77
CA LEU A 579 -6.70 -5.20 -16.05
C LEU A 579 -7.61 -3.97 -15.93
N TYR A 580 -7.02 -2.80 -15.70
CA TYR A 580 -7.75 -1.54 -15.51
C TYR A 580 -7.95 -0.74 -16.79
N ALA A 581 -7.00 -0.80 -17.74
CA ALA A 581 -7.11 -0.07 -19.01
C ALA A 581 -8.18 -0.67 -19.94
N ASN A 582 -8.73 0.15 -20.82
CA ASN A 582 -9.53 -0.36 -21.93
C ASN A 582 -8.63 -1.00 -22.99
N GLY A 583 -9.10 -2.04 -23.68
CA GLY A 583 -8.35 -2.65 -24.80
C GLY A 583 -7.26 -3.64 -24.39
N ASN A 584 -7.31 -4.19 -23.19
CA ASN A 584 -6.39 -5.26 -22.76
C ASN A 584 -6.62 -6.54 -23.56
N ARG A 585 -5.55 -7.32 -23.82
CA ARG A 585 -5.61 -8.54 -24.60
C ARG A 585 -4.81 -9.64 -23.93
N VAL A 586 -5.48 -10.72 -23.55
CA VAL A 586 -4.84 -11.93 -23.00
C VAL A 586 -5.18 -13.09 -23.94
N ALA A 587 -4.21 -13.51 -24.75
CA ALA A 587 -4.36 -14.63 -25.68
C ALA A 587 -3.33 -15.73 -25.39
N GLY A 588 -3.78 -16.99 -25.42
CA GLY A 588 -2.88 -18.15 -25.27
C GLY A 588 -2.10 -18.18 -23.95
N ALA A 589 -2.71 -17.71 -22.86
CA ALA A 589 -2.07 -17.71 -21.54
C ALA A 589 -2.28 -19.04 -20.81
N ASP A 590 -1.34 -19.40 -19.94
CA ASP A 590 -1.44 -20.53 -19.03
C ASP A 590 -1.23 -20.02 -17.59
N ILE A 591 -2.33 -19.82 -16.87
CA ILE A 591 -2.38 -19.12 -15.58
C ILE A 591 -2.76 -20.11 -14.47
N ARG A 592 -1.94 -20.23 -13.42
CA ARG A 592 -2.18 -21.19 -12.33
C ARG A 592 -2.05 -20.59 -10.93
N PHE A 593 -2.77 -21.16 -9.96
CA PHE A 593 -2.61 -20.91 -8.52
C PHE A 593 -2.87 -19.46 -8.06
N ALA A 594 -3.58 -18.67 -8.86
CA ALA A 594 -3.93 -17.29 -8.53
C ALA A 594 -5.15 -17.20 -7.59
N THR A 595 -5.35 -16.07 -6.93
CA THR A 595 -6.61 -15.78 -6.22
C THR A 595 -7.74 -15.54 -7.22
N SER A 596 -7.64 -14.46 -7.99
CA SER A 596 -8.45 -14.23 -9.18
C SER A 596 -7.52 -14.23 -10.38
N ALA A 597 -7.51 -15.29 -11.20
CA ALA A 597 -6.51 -15.42 -12.27
C ALA A 597 -6.50 -14.22 -13.22
N ILE A 598 -7.68 -13.75 -13.65
CA ILE A 598 -7.84 -12.49 -14.38
C ILE A 598 -9.01 -11.69 -13.81
N GLN A 599 -8.75 -10.44 -13.44
CA GLN A 599 -9.77 -9.45 -13.09
C GLN A 599 -9.82 -8.36 -14.16
N VAL A 600 -10.94 -8.26 -14.86
CA VAL A 600 -11.21 -7.27 -15.91
C VAL A 600 -12.04 -6.12 -15.33
N LEU A 601 -11.45 -4.93 -15.37
CA LEU A 601 -12.03 -3.68 -14.88
C LEU A 601 -12.09 -2.60 -15.97
N GLY A 602 -11.40 -2.80 -17.09
CA GLY A 602 -11.46 -1.96 -18.29
C GLY A 602 -12.26 -2.61 -19.43
N SER A 603 -12.97 -1.78 -20.19
CA SER A 603 -13.84 -2.20 -21.31
C SER A 603 -13.05 -2.64 -22.55
N ASN A 604 -13.72 -3.31 -23.50
CA ASN A 604 -13.09 -3.82 -24.73
C ASN A 604 -11.89 -4.73 -24.47
N THR A 605 -11.96 -5.55 -23.42
CA THR A 605 -10.91 -6.49 -23.02
C THR A 605 -11.21 -7.88 -23.55
N THR A 606 -10.22 -8.55 -24.13
CA THR A 606 -10.36 -9.92 -24.66
C THR A 606 -9.51 -10.90 -23.86
N VAL A 607 -10.11 -11.99 -23.40
CA VAL A 607 -9.45 -13.15 -22.77
C VAL A 607 -9.77 -14.38 -23.60
N VAL A 608 -8.80 -14.86 -24.37
CA VAL A 608 -9.03 -15.90 -25.38
C VAL A 608 -7.97 -16.98 -25.39
N ASP A 609 -8.37 -18.18 -25.83
CA ASP A 609 -7.47 -19.32 -26.09
C ASP A 609 -6.58 -19.71 -24.89
N SER A 610 -7.01 -19.41 -23.67
CA SER A 610 -6.17 -19.52 -22.46
C SER A 610 -6.57 -20.71 -21.58
N LYS A 611 -5.60 -21.24 -20.85
CA LYS A 611 -5.77 -22.24 -19.80
C LYS A 611 -5.63 -21.58 -18.43
N ILE A 612 -6.61 -21.78 -17.57
CA ILE A 612 -6.64 -21.22 -16.21
C ILE A 612 -6.92 -22.35 -15.23
N SER A 613 -6.05 -22.55 -14.24
CA SER A 613 -6.26 -23.63 -13.27
C SER A 613 -5.92 -23.27 -11.83
N ASP A 614 -6.55 -24.00 -10.91
CA ASP A 614 -6.29 -23.97 -9.47
C ASP A 614 -6.41 -22.56 -8.87
N PHE A 615 -7.46 -21.82 -9.23
CA PHE A 615 -7.76 -20.51 -8.66
C PHE A 615 -8.62 -20.63 -7.40
N SER A 616 -8.44 -19.75 -6.41
CA SER A 616 -9.21 -19.83 -5.16
C SER A 616 -10.51 -19.01 -5.14
N ARG A 617 -10.60 -17.97 -5.98
CA ARG A 617 -11.75 -17.05 -6.02
C ARG A 617 -12.42 -16.98 -7.39
N ASP A 618 -11.71 -16.53 -8.42
CA ASP A 618 -12.27 -16.41 -9.77
C ASP A 618 -11.26 -16.86 -10.83
N GLY A 619 -11.68 -17.58 -11.86
CA GLY A 619 -10.85 -17.79 -13.05
C GLY A 619 -10.77 -16.52 -13.88
N VAL A 620 -11.92 -16.03 -14.34
CA VAL A 620 -12.06 -14.73 -15.00
C VAL A 620 -13.21 -13.95 -14.37
N ARG A 621 -12.94 -12.79 -13.79
CA ARG A 621 -13.95 -11.88 -13.25
C ARG A 621 -14.02 -10.59 -14.06
N VAL A 622 -15.17 -10.29 -14.62
CA VAL A 622 -15.49 -9.05 -15.33
C VAL A 622 -16.46 -8.24 -14.48
N ALA A 623 -16.09 -7.03 -14.07
CA ALA A 623 -16.85 -6.27 -13.09
C ALA A 623 -16.89 -4.75 -13.36
N ASN A 624 -17.59 -4.00 -12.51
CA ASN A 624 -17.61 -2.53 -12.46
C ASN A 624 -18.13 -1.84 -13.73
N GLY A 625 -19.24 -2.29 -14.30
CA GLY A 625 -19.84 -1.62 -15.46
C GLY A 625 -19.06 -1.81 -16.76
N VAL A 626 -18.12 -2.75 -16.81
CA VAL A 626 -17.39 -3.11 -18.03
C VAL A 626 -18.37 -3.51 -19.12
N ILE A 627 -18.16 -2.99 -20.32
CA ILE A 627 -18.90 -3.36 -21.52
C ILE A 627 -17.94 -3.94 -22.57
N GLN A 628 -18.48 -4.81 -23.43
CA GLN A 628 -17.74 -5.41 -24.55
C GLN A 628 -16.51 -6.22 -24.10
N ALA A 629 -16.58 -6.89 -22.96
CA ALA A 629 -15.60 -7.91 -22.62
C ALA A 629 -15.87 -9.19 -23.43
N GLU A 630 -14.83 -9.81 -23.96
CA GLU A 630 -14.92 -11.12 -24.62
C GLU A 630 -14.10 -12.14 -23.85
N VAL A 631 -14.77 -13.19 -23.36
CA VAL A 631 -14.14 -14.35 -22.74
C VAL A 631 -14.47 -15.56 -23.60
N SER A 632 -13.54 -16.00 -24.44
CA SER A 632 -13.82 -17.08 -25.41
C SER A 632 -12.76 -18.14 -25.60
N ASN A 633 -13.18 -19.39 -25.85
CA ASN A 633 -12.28 -20.52 -26.12
C ASN A 633 -11.24 -20.77 -25.01
N ASN A 634 -11.60 -20.51 -23.75
CA ASN A 634 -10.74 -20.77 -22.60
C ASN A 634 -11.06 -22.12 -21.94
N THR A 635 -10.05 -22.75 -21.34
CA THR A 635 -10.22 -23.93 -20.48
C THR A 635 -9.94 -23.56 -19.04
N LEU A 636 -10.94 -23.68 -18.17
CA LEU A 636 -10.86 -23.36 -16.75
C LEU A 636 -11.12 -24.63 -15.95
N ASN A 637 -10.17 -25.02 -15.09
CA ASN A 637 -10.30 -26.24 -14.29
C ASN A 637 -9.61 -26.12 -12.93
N ASN A 638 -10.27 -26.52 -11.85
CA ASN A 638 -9.61 -26.64 -10.54
C ASN A 638 -9.40 -28.10 -10.16
N THR A 639 -8.36 -28.39 -9.36
CA THR A 639 -8.19 -29.72 -8.73
C THR A 639 -9.14 -29.92 -7.55
N VAL A 640 -9.47 -28.83 -6.85
CA VAL A 640 -10.44 -28.79 -5.74
C VAL A 640 -11.57 -27.84 -6.12
N GLN A 641 -12.81 -28.30 -5.97
CA GLN A 641 -14.01 -27.52 -6.27
C GLN A 641 -14.05 -26.24 -5.41
N SER A 642 -13.73 -25.10 -6.02
CA SER A 642 -13.60 -23.80 -5.36
C SER A 642 -13.74 -22.67 -6.37
N GLY A 643 -14.09 -21.48 -5.88
CA GLY A 643 -14.20 -20.26 -6.68
C GLY A 643 -15.26 -20.30 -7.80
N THR A 644 -15.31 -19.23 -8.58
CA THR A 644 -16.13 -19.13 -9.79
C THR A 644 -15.25 -19.24 -11.03
N GLY A 645 -15.61 -20.07 -12.01
CA GLY A 645 -14.87 -20.16 -13.28
C GLY A 645 -14.87 -18.82 -14.01
N ILE A 646 -16.04 -18.39 -14.50
CA ILE A 646 -16.22 -17.12 -15.20
C ILE A 646 -17.32 -16.31 -14.49
N SER A 647 -17.04 -15.08 -14.11
CA SER A 647 -17.93 -14.20 -13.37
C SER A 647 -18.15 -12.90 -14.13
N PHE A 648 -19.39 -12.59 -14.47
CA PHE A 648 -19.82 -11.29 -15.01
C PHE A 648 -20.69 -10.61 -13.96
N ASP A 649 -20.17 -9.52 -13.42
CA ASP A 649 -20.67 -8.87 -12.21
C ASP A 649 -20.96 -7.39 -12.50
N THR A 650 -22.23 -7.03 -12.75
CA THR A 650 -22.63 -5.69 -13.23
C THR A 650 -21.89 -5.28 -14.52
N ALA A 651 -21.59 -6.25 -15.39
CA ALA A 651 -20.82 -6.07 -16.62
C ALA A 651 -21.54 -6.73 -17.80
N ASP A 652 -21.18 -6.36 -19.03
CA ASP A 652 -21.76 -6.91 -20.26
C ASP A 652 -20.69 -7.33 -21.26
N GLY A 653 -21.01 -8.30 -22.12
CA GLY A 653 -20.08 -8.89 -23.05
C GLY A 653 -20.48 -10.27 -23.55
N VAL A 654 -19.48 -11.04 -23.98
CA VAL A 654 -19.67 -12.37 -24.55
C VAL A 654 -18.85 -13.39 -23.79
N VAL A 655 -19.49 -14.49 -23.38
CA VAL A 655 -18.87 -15.67 -22.80
C VAL A 655 -19.16 -16.83 -23.74
N ARG A 656 -18.20 -17.23 -24.58
CA ARG A 656 -18.45 -18.26 -25.60
C ARG A 656 -17.38 -19.32 -25.75
N ASP A 657 -17.79 -20.53 -26.10
CA ASP A 657 -16.87 -21.63 -26.44
C ASP A 657 -15.89 -21.99 -25.30
N ASN A 658 -16.17 -21.62 -24.05
CA ASN A 658 -15.30 -21.95 -22.92
C ASN A 658 -15.64 -23.32 -22.34
N SER A 659 -14.65 -23.99 -21.75
CA SER A 659 -14.85 -25.18 -20.92
C SER A 659 -14.54 -24.85 -19.47
N VAL A 660 -15.54 -24.93 -18.59
CA VAL A 660 -15.40 -24.73 -17.14
C VAL A 660 -15.70 -26.03 -16.41
N ASP A 661 -14.73 -26.50 -15.63
CA ASP A 661 -14.76 -27.79 -14.93
C ASP A 661 -14.36 -27.64 -13.46
N ASN A 662 -15.09 -28.29 -12.56
CA ASN A 662 -14.75 -28.41 -11.13
C ASN A 662 -14.59 -27.07 -10.36
N ALA A 663 -15.49 -26.11 -10.56
CA ALA A 663 -15.60 -24.86 -9.77
C ALA A 663 -16.82 -24.89 -8.83
N ASP A 664 -16.91 -23.97 -7.85
CA ASP A 664 -18.14 -23.83 -7.06
C ASP A 664 -19.27 -23.24 -7.91
N SER A 665 -18.99 -22.22 -8.72
CA SER A 665 -19.87 -21.78 -9.80
C SER A 665 -19.13 -21.81 -11.11
N GLY A 666 -19.66 -22.50 -12.13
CA GLY A 666 -19.03 -22.58 -13.44
C GLY A 666 -19.04 -21.20 -14.11
N ILE A 667 -20.23 -20.69 -14.39
CA ILE A 667 -20.45 -19.33 -14.88
C ILE A 667 -21.39 -18.61 -13.92
N TYR A 668 -21.00 -17.43 -13.43
CA TYR A 668 -21.82 -16.57 -12.61
C TYR A 668 -22.19 -15.30 -13.36
N ALA A 669 -23.48 -15.03 -13.48
CA ALA A 669 -24.05 -13.91 -14.21
C ALA A 669 -24.89 -13.06 -13.24
N ARG A 670 -24.29 -11.99 -12.72
CA ARG A 670 -24.94 -11.04 -11.81
C ARG A 670 -25.20 -9.71 -12.51
N LEU A 671 -26.47 -9.32 -12.66
CA LEU A 671 -26.88 -8.03 -13.23
C LEU A 671 -26.21 -7.74 -14.58
N THR A 672 -26.36 -8.66 -15.52
CA THR A 672 -25.63 -8.66 -16.79
C THR A 672 -26.55 -8.95 -17.99
N GLY A 673 -26.27 -8.31 -19.12
CA GLY A 673 -26.86 -8.62 -20.42
C GLY A 673 -26.06 -9.64 -21.24
N ALA A 674 -25.03 -10.26 -20.64
CA ALA A 674 -24.04 -11.03 -21.38
C ALA A 674 -24.65 -12.18 -22.20
N ALA A 675 -24.10 -12.39 -23.39
CA ALA A 675 -24.38 -13.55 -24.21
C ALA A 675 -23.50 -14.72 -23.76
N ILE A 676 -24.10 -15.75 -23.18
CA ILE A 676 -23.45 -16.97 -22.70
C ILE A 676 -23.75 -18.09 -23.70
N THR A 677 -22.82 -18.36 -24.62
CA THR A 677 -23.08 -19.27 -25.74
C THR A 677 -22.06 -20.38 -25.93
N ASN A 678 -22.50 -21.58 -26.31
CA ASN A 678 -21.60 -22.69 -26.68
C ASN A 678 -20.56 -23.09 -25.61
N ASN A 679 -20.79 -22.81 -24.34
CA ASN A 679 -19.87 -23.19 -23.26
C ASN A 679 -20.14 -24.62 -22.79
N ARG A 680 -19.08 -25.32 -22.37
CA ARG A 680 -19.14 -26.60 -21.66
C ARG A 680 -18.92 -26.36 -20.17
N VAL A 681 -19.95 -26.50 -19.35
CA VAL A 681 -19.94 -26.18 -17.92
C VAL A 681 -20.30 -27.42 -17.11
N ILE A 682 -19.30 -28.08 -16.53
CA ILE A 682 -19.48 -29.41 -15.94
C ILE A 682 -18.79 -29.61 -14.58
N ASN A 683 -19.27 -30.58 -13.80
CA ASN A 683 -18.70 -30.96 -12.50
C ASN A 683 -18.58 -29.79 -11.49
N ASN A 684 -19.39 -28.74 -11.64
CA ASN A 684 -19.42 -27.61 -10.72
C ASN A 684 -20.50 -27.81 -9.66
N ASN A 685 -20.45 -27.08 -8.54
CA ASN A 685 -21.59 -27.07 -7.62
C ASN A 685 -22.78 -26.36 -8.29
N ASN A 686 -22.58 -25.18 -8.87
CA ASN A 686 -23.54 -24.52 -9.75
C ASN A 686 -22.96 -24.47 -11.17
N GLY A 687 -23.70 -24.92 -12.19
CA GLY A 687 -23.30 -24.82 -13.58
C GLY A 687 -23.31 -23.35 -14.03
N ILE A 688 -24.48 -22.85 -14.41
CA ILE A 688 -24.69 -21.42 -14.68
C ILE A 688 -25.58 -20.84 -13.59
N ASN A 689 -25.02 -19.93 -12.81
CA ASN A 689 -25.67 -19.28 -11.68
C ASN A 689 -26.01 -17.82 -12.04
N ILE A 690 -27.27 -17.46 -11.88
CA ILE A 690 -27.84 -16.15 -12.19
C ILE A 690 -28.45 -15.58 -10.91
N SER A 691 -28.01 -14.40 -10.51
CA SER A 691 -28.53 -13.75 -9.31
C SER A 691 -28.39 -12.22 -9.38
N GLY A 692 -29.00 -11.50 -8.43
CA GLY A 692 -28.69 -10.09 -8.19
C GLY A 692 -29.85 -9.23 -7.71
N ASP A 693 -29.52 -8.19 -6.93
CA ASP A 693 -30.39 -7.06 -6.62
C ASP A 693 -30.38 -6.09 -7.80
N VAL A 694 -31.40 -6.11 -8.66
CA VAL A 694 -31.53 -5.17 -9.77
C VAL A 694 -31.87 -3.78 -9.22
N PRO A 695 -31.05 -2.72 -9.38
CA PRO A 695 -31.49 -1.37 -9.08
C PRO A 695 -32.68 -1.01 -9.99
N ALA A 696 -33.68 -0.29 -9.48
CA ALA A 696 -34.84 0.11 -10.27
C ALA A 696 -34.42 0.74 -11.62
N GLY A 697 -34.83 0.12 -12.74
CA GLY A 697 -34.50 0.57 -14.11
C GLY A 697 -33.42 -0.23 -14.86
N PHE A 698 -32.83 -1.27 -14.28
CA PHE A 698 -31.98 -2.21 -15.02
C PHE A 698 -32.83 -3.34 -15.63
N THR A 699 -32.76 -3.52 -16.95
CA THR A 699 -33.55 -4.54 -17.68
C THR A 699 -32.68 -5.61 -18.37
N ALA A 700 -31.39 -5.66 -18.08
CA ALA A 700 -30.47 -6.56 -18.76
C ALA A 700 -30.58 -7.98 -18.17
N ALA A 701 -31.04 -8.94 -18.98
CA ALA A 701 -31.06 -10.36 -18.67
C ALA A 701 -30.13 -11.11 -19.63
N PRO A 702 -29.33 -12.08 -19.15
CA PRO A 702 -28.40 -12.80 -20.00
C PRO A 702 -29.16 -13.68 -21.02
N THR A 703 -28.56 -13.84 -22.20
CA THR A 703 -29.03 -14.82 -23.19
C THR A 703 -28.15 -16.06 -23.10
N ILE A 704 -28.77 -17.23 -22.96
CA ILE A 704 -28.06 -18.49 -22.69
C ILE A 704 -28.47 -19.51 -23.73
N SER A 705 -27.54 -19.84 -24.65
CA SER A 705 -27.84 -20.76 -25.76
C SER A 705 -26.67 -21.60 -26.24
N GLY A 706 -26.92 -22.82 -26.69
CA GLY A 706 -25.89 -23.72 -27.22
C GLY A 706 -24.96 -24.33 -26.16
N ASN A 707 -25.19 -24.06 -24.87
CA ASN A 707 -24.31 -24.53 -23.81
C ASN A 707 -24.57 -26.01 -23.48
N LEU A 708 -23.52 -26.71 -23.08
CA LEU A 708 -23.57 -28.03 -22.43
C LEU A 708 -23.39 -27.84 -20.93
N VAL A 709 -24.43 -28.13 -20.14
CA VAL A 709 -24.45 -27.96 -18.69
C VAL A 709 -24.79 -29.31 -18.04
N SER A 710 -23.78 -30.02 -17.56
CA SER A 710 -23.96 -31.39 -17.08
C SER A 710 -23.06 -31.79 -15.92
N ASN A 711 -23.49 -32.78 -15.12
CA ASN A 711 -22.75 -33.28 -13.95
C ASN A 711 -22.48 -32.22 -12.88
N ASN A 712 -23.24 -31.13 -12.86
CA ASN A 712 -23.17 -30.14 -11.79
C ASN A 712 -24.14 -30.52 -10.65
N ASN A 713 -24.03 -29.89 -9.48
CA ASN A 713 -25.06 -30.09 -8.46
C ASN A 713 -26.38 -29.41 -8.89
N TYR A 714 -26.30 -28.15 -9.32
CA TYR A 714 -27.37 -27.44 -10.01
C TYR A 714 -26.91 -27.11 -11.43
N GLY A 715 -27.72 -27.41 -12.46
CA GLY A 715 -27.41 -27.07 -13.85
C GLY A 715 -27.50 -25.55 -14.08
N ILE A 716 -28.71 -25.04 -14.21
CA ILE A 716 -29.03 -23.61 -14.16
C ILE A 716 -29.59 -23.30 -12.76
N ASN A 717 -29.02 -22.32 -12.08
CA ASN A 717 -29.52 -21.82 -10.80
C ASN A 717 -29.87 -20.34 -10.93
N ILE A 718 -31.13 -19.98 -10.67
CA ILE A 718 -31.62 -18.60 -10.73
C ILE A 718 -32.19 -18.22 -9.37
N THR A 719 -31.56 -17.26 -8.70
CA THR A 719 -32.00 -16.80 -7.38
C THR A 719 -32.36 -15.33 -7.40
N LYS A 720 -33.59 -15.01 -7.00
CA LYS A 720 -34.10 -13.65 -6.81
C LYS A 720 -33.98 -13.22 -5.35
N TYR A 721 -33.55 -11.98 -5.12
CA TYR A 721 -33.49 -11.34 -3.81
C TYR A 721 -34.40 -10.09 -3.77
N GLY A 722 -35.14 -9.88 -2.67
CA GLY A 722 -35.96 -8.67 -2.43
C GLY A 722 -37.27 -8.54 -3.24
N ASN A 723 -37.88 -7.34 -3.19
CA ASN A 723 -39.17 -6.99 -3.84
C ASN A 723 -39.00 -6.50 -5.31
N LEU A 724 -38.04 -7.06 -6.05
CA LEU A 724 -37.56 -6.47 -7.31
C LEU A 724 -38.24 -7.06 -8.57
N ASP A 725 -38.08 -6.39 -9.72
CA ASP A 725 -38.59 -6.87 -11.02
C ASP A 725 -37.98 -8.23 -11.42
N ASP A 726 -38.73 -9.03 -12.17
CA ASP A 726 -38.30 -10.38 -12.56
C ASP A 726 -37.12 -10.34 -13.54
N VAL A 727 -35.97 -10.88 -13.15
CA VAL A 727 -34.90 -11.22 -14.09
C VAL A 727 -35.44 -12.36 -14.96
N ASN A 728 -35.68 -12.08 -16.24
CA ASN A 728 -36.25 -13.05 -17.18
C ASN A 728 -35.21 -13.44 -18.25
N PRO A 729 -34.23 -14.29 -17.90
CA PRO A 729 -33.22 -14.73 -18.85
C PRO A 729 -33.85 -15.64 -19.90
N VAL A 730 -33.38 -15.53 -21.15
CA VAL A 730 -33.80 -16.42 -22.22
C VAL A 730 -32.82 -17.58 -22.27
N ILE A 731 -33.29 -18.77 -21.90
CA ILE A 731 -32.45 -19.98 -21.80
C ILE A 731 -32.98 -21.01 -22.79
N ARG A 732 -32.42 -21.03 -24.00
CA ARG A 732 -32.92 -21.89 -25.10
C ARG A 732 -31.78 -22.55 -25.86
N ASN A 733 -32.04 -23.68 -26.50
CA ASN A 733 -31.07 -24.41 -27.34
C ASN A 733 -29.84 -24.90 -26.57
N ASN A 734 -29.98 -25.22 -25.28
CA ASN A 734 -28.91 -25.78 -24.45
C ASN A 734 -29.12 -27.29 -24.24
N ARG A 735 -28.05 -27.98 -23.85
CA ARG A 735 -28.08 -29.36 -23.36
C ARG A 735 -27.84 -29.35 -21.85
N ILE A 736 -28.89 -29.55 -21.06
CA ILE A 736 -28.87 -29.41 -19.60
C ILE A 736 -29.31 -30.74 -18.98
N TYR A 737 -28.37 -31.58 -18.56
CA TYR A 737 -28.69 -32.94 -18.11
C TYR A 737 -27.67 -33.52 -17.14
N GLY A 738 -28.06 -34.55 -16.39
CA GLY A 738 -27.15 -35.28 -15.50
C GLY A 738 -26.68 -34.46 -14.29
N ASN A 739 -27.36 -33.36 -13.96
CA ASN A 739 -27.07 -32.58 -12.75
C ASN A 739 -27.74 -33.24 -11.54
N THR A 740 -27.09 -33.24 -10.37
CA THR A 740 -27.46 -34.16 -9.26
C THR A 740 -28.63 -33.69 -8.41
N THR A 741 -28.86 -32.38 -8.26
CA THR A 741 -30.00 -31.82 -7.51
C THR A 741 -31.09 -31.35 -8.46
N TYR A 742 -30.80 -30.42 -9.38
CA TYR A 742 -31.72 -30.00 -10.43
C TYR A 742 -30.96 -29.62 -11.70
N ASN A 743 -31.55 -29.89 -12.86
CA ASN A 743 -31.11 -29.32 -14.14
C ASN A 743 -31.44 -27.83 -14.21
N TYR A 744 -32.57 -27.41 -13.65
CA TYR A 744 -32.97 -26.01 -13.58
C TYR A 744 -33.64 -25.72 -12.24
N PHE A 745 -33.07 -24.79 -11.50
CA PHE A 745 -33.52 -24.39 -10.18
C PHE A 745 -33.84 -22.90 -10.16
N ILE A 746 -35.00 -22.55 -9.63
CA ILE A 746 -35.41 -21.17 -9.37
C ILE A 746 -35.76 -20.96 -7.89
N ASN A 747 -35.45 -19.79 -7.35
CA ASN A 747 -35.83 -19.41 -5.99
C ASN A 747 -36.19 -17.92 -5.90
N GLY A 748 -37.19 -17.59 -5.08
CA GLY A 748 -37.64 -16.22 -4.82
C GLY A 748 -38.62 -15.63 -5.84
N PHE A 749 -39.11 -16.42 -6.79
CA PHE A 749 -40.11 -15.99 -7.79
C PHE A 749 -41.54 -16.16 -7.25
N GLY A 750 -42.44 -15.23 -7.59
CA GLY A 750 -43.85 -15.30 -7.20
C GLY A 750 -44.70 -16.03 -8.23
N ASP A 751 -45.92 -16.44 -7.87
CA ASP A 751 -46.86 -17.26 -8.68
C ASP A 751 -47.30 -16.67 -10.04
N THR A 752 -46.73 -15.55 -10.49
CA THR A 752 -47.04 -14.95 -11.81
C THR A 752 -45.87 -15.02 -12.79
N SER A 753 -44.67 -15.29 -12.30
CA SER A 753 -43.46 -15.39 -13.10
C SER A 753 -43.44 -16.71 -13.86
N VAL A 754 -43.16 -16.65 -15.17
CA VAL A 754 -42.90 -17.81 -16.04
C VAL A 754 -41.55 -17.59 -16.69
N LEU A 755 -40.62 -18.54 -16.50
CA LEU A 755 -39.27 -18.46 -17.05
C LEU A 755 -39.16 -19.32 -18.31
N ASP A 756 -38.70 -18.72 -19.41
CA ASP A 756 -38.51 -19.42 -20.67
C ASP A 756 -37.25 -20.30 -20.63
N ALA A 757 -37.48 -21.62 -20.56
CA ALA A 757 -36.48 -22.67 -20.66
C ALA A 757 -36.80 -23.64 -21.81
N THR A 758 -37.48 -23.15 -22.85
CA THR A 758 -37.90 -23.99 -23.97
C THR A 758 -36.75 -24.25 -24.95
N LEU A 759 -36.95 -25.21 -25.84
CA LEU A 759 -35.98 -25.69 -26.81
C LEU A 759 -34.65 -26.11 -26.16
N ASN A 760 -34.67 -26.64 -24.94
CA ASN A 760 -33.51 -27.27 -24.32
C ASN A 760 -33.62 -28.81 -24.40
N TRP A 761 -32.49 -29.48 -24.49
CA TRP A 761 -32.37 -30.93 -24.31
C TRP A 761 -32.10 -31.22 -22.83
N TRP A 762 -32.98 -31.99 -22.20
CA TRP A 762 -32.95 -32.26 -20.76
C TRP A 762 -32.31 -33.61 -20.38
N GLY A 763 -31.79 -34.35 -21.38
CA GLY A 763 -31.20 -35.67 -21.18
C GLY A 763 -32.18 -36.84 -21.37
N SER A 764 -33.47 -36.56 -21.55
CA SER A 764 -34.52 -37.56 -21.72
C SER A 764 -35.67 -37.00 -22.56
N GLU A 765 -36.37 -37.89 -23.27
CA GLU A 765 -37.68 -37.61 -23.90
C GLU A 765 -38.84 -38.02 -22.97
N ASP A 766 -38.54 -38.72 -21.86
CA ASP A 766 -39.51 -39.05 -20.82
C ASP A 766 -39.76 -37.83 -19.94
N GLU A 767 -40.95 -37.25 -20.07
CA GLU A 767 -41.39 -36.05 -19.36
C GLU A 767 -41.30 -36.20 -17.83
N SER A 768 -41.49 -37.40 -17.28
CA SER A 768 -41.35 -37.64 -15.84
C SER A 768 -39.92 -37.43 -15.35
N VAL A 769 -38.94 -37.79 -16.19
CA VAL A 769 -37.50 -37.57 -15.91
C VAL A 769 -37.14 -36.09 -16.06
N ILE A 770 -37.71 -35.41 -17.06
CA ILE A 770 -37.50 -33.97 -17.25
C ILE A 770 -37.99 -33.20 -16.03
N LEU A 771 -39.24 -33.44 -15.62
CA LEU A 771 -39.87 -32.77 -14.49
C LEU A 771 -39.15 -33.03 -13.16
N ALA A 772 -38.62 -34.23 -12.95
CA ALA A 772 -37.81 -34.53 -11.77
C ALA A 772 -36.52 -33.68 -11.68
N GLY A 773 -36.01 -33.19 -12.80
CA GLY A 773 -34.87 -32.29 -12.88
C GLY A 773 -35.22 -30.80 -12.77
N LEU A 774 -36.49 -30.43 -12.59
CA LEU A 774 -36.96 -29.05 -12.42
C LEU A 774 -37.52 -28.88 -11.02
N ASN A 775 -37.24 -27.75 -10.36
CA ASN A 775 -37.73 -27.53 -8.99
C ASN A 775 -39.07 -26.78 -8.92
N SER A 776 -39.58 -26.26 -10.04
CA SER A 776 -40.80 -25.46 -10.08
C SER A 776 -41.55 -25.65 -11.39
N ASN A 777 -42.88 -25.64 -11.30
CA ASN A 777 -43.79 -25.67 -12.45
C ASN A 777 -43.92 -24.33 -13.18
N GLN A 778 -43.21 -23.29 -12.74
CA GLN A 778 -43.09 -22.00 -13.42
C GLN A 778 -42.07 -22.00 -14.56
N ILE A 779 -41.27 -23.07 -14.65
CA ILE A 779 -40.24 -23.23 -15.67
C ILE A 779 -40.91 -23.74 -16.94
N GLN A 780 -40.99 -22.89 -17.96
CA GLN A 780 -41.52 -23.27 -19.25
C GLN A 780 -40.46 -24.07 -20.03
N TYR A 781 -40.49 -25.38 -19.89
CA TYR A 781 -39.51 -26.27 -20.53
C TYR A 781 -39.98 -26.81 -21.90
N SER A 782 -41.29 -26.70 -22.22
CA SER A 782 -41.90 -27.23 -23.44
C SER A 782 -42.24 -26.11 -24.46
N PRO A 783 -41.96 -26.29 -25.77
CA PRO A 783 -41.40 -27.50 -26.37
C PRO A 783 -39.94 -27.74 -25.93
N TYR A 784 -39.59 -28.98 -25.61
CA TYR A 784 -38.21 -29.39 -25.32
C TYR A 784 -37.61 -30.08 -26.56
N LEU A 785 -36.29 -30.22 -26.64
CA LEU A 785 -35.66 -30.92 -27.76
C LEU A 785 -35.66 -32.44 -27.50
N ASN A 786 -35.73 -33.25 -28.55
CA ASN A 786 -35.45 -34.68 -28.47
C ASN A 786 -33.97 -35.00 -28.75
N SER A 787 -33.62 -36.29 -28.75
CA SER A 787 -32.25 -36.75 -29.04
C SER A 787 -31.71 -36.37 -30.43
N LEU A 788 -32.60 -36.04 -31.38
CA LEU A 788 -32.27 -35.57 -32.74
C LEU A 788 -32.22 -34.03 -32.83
N GLY A 789 -32.56 -33.31 -31.76
CA GLY A 789 -32.64 -31.85 -31.76
C GLY A 789 -33.95 -31.28 -32.32
N GLU A 790 -34.99 -32.11 -32.45
CA GLU A 790 -36.31 -31.68 -32.91
C GLU A 790 -37.21 -31.28 -31.72
N PRO A 791 -38.06 -30.24 -31.86
CA PRO A 791 -38.99 -29.83 -30.80
C PRO A 791 -40.07 -30.89 -30.51
N VAL A 792 -40.31 -31.16 -29.23
CA VAL A 792 -41.36 -32.04 -28.69
C VAL A 792 -42.24 -31.25 -27.72
N TYR A 793 -43.56 -31.33 -27.93
CA TYR A 793 -44.55 -30.66 -27.09
C TYR A 793 -45.02 -31.60 -25.98
N SER A 794 -45.13 -31.08 -24.77
CA SER A 794 -45.65 -31.80 -23.61
C SER A 794 -47.12 -32.15 -23.83
N ALA A 795 -47.51 -33.35 -23.38
CA ALA A 795 -48.91 -33.79 -23.36
C ALA A 795 -49.63 -33.41 -22.05
N ARG A 796 -48.90 -32.80 -21.11
CA ARG A 796 -49.41 -32.38 -19.80
C ARG A 796 -50.32 -31.17 -19.94
N VAL A 797 -51.37 -31.14 -19.13
CA VAL A 797 -52.40 -30.10 -19.12
C VAL A 797 -52.32 -29.20 -17.88
N ASP A 798 -51.33 -29.43 -17.02
CA ASP A 798 -50.92 -28.61 -15.88
C ASP A 798 -49.43 -28.19 -15.97
N GLY A 799 -49.02 -27.27 -15.09
CA GLY A 799 -47.79 -26.49 -15.28
C GLY A 799 -47.98 -25.39 -16.33
N VAL A 800 -46.91 -24.97 -16.98
CA VAL A 800 -46.97 -23.96 -18.05
C VAL A 800 -47.48 -24.58 -19.36
N LEU A 801 -48.60 -24.08 -19.89
CA LEU A 801 -49.15 -24.53 -21.17
C LEU A 801 -48.24 -24.09 -22.33
N SER A 802 -47.82 -25.05 -23.15
CA SER A 802 -46.91 -24.83 -24.29
C SER A 802 -47.62 -24.59 -25.62
N GLN A 803 -48.91 -24.86 -25.69
CA GLN A 803 -49.77 -24.68 -26.86
C GLN A 803 -51.21 -24.40 -26.43
N ASN A 804 -52.04 -23.97 -27.39
CA ASN A 804 -53.46 -23.84 -27.15
C ASN A 804 -54.02 -25.19 -26.70
N THR A 805 -54.70 -25.18 -25.56
CA THR A 805 -55.17 -26.39 -24.89
C THR A 805 -56.68 -26.34 -24.75
N VAL A 806 -57.35 -27.46 -24.99
CA VAL A 806 -58.80 -27.59 -24.80
C VAL A 806 -59.07 -28.56 -23.66
N TRP A 807 -59.78 -28.09 -22.64
CA TRP A 807 -60.38 -28.94 -21.61
C TRP A 807 -61.82 -29.26 -22.01
N SER A 808 -62.09 -30.54 -22.26
CA SER A 808 -63.39 -31.04 -22.71
C SER A 808 -63.87 -32.19 -21.84
N ALA A 809 -65.17 -32.19 -21.51
CA ALA A 809 -65.82 -33.31 -20.84
C ALA A 809 -65.70 -34.64 -21.64
N ALA A 810 -65.50 -34.58 -22.96
CA ALA A 810 -65.28 -35.75 -23.80
C ALA A 810 -63.98 -36.50 -23.45
N ASN A 811 -62.99 -35.81 -22.88
CA ASN A 811 -61.72 -36.38 -22.44
C ASN A 811 -61.76 -36.83 -20.96
N GLY A 812 -62.92 -36.76 -20.31
CA GLY A 812 -63.09 -37.09 -18.89
C GLY A 812 -62.75 -35.94 -17.94
N SER A 813 -62.63 -36.25 -16.65
CA SER A 813 -62.24 -35.27 -15.63
C SER A 813 -60.72 -35.08 -15.62
N TYR A 814 -60.30 -33.82 -15.65
CA TYR A 814 -58.91 -33.43 -15.49
C TYR A 814 -58.57 -33.39 -14.00
N THR A 815 -57.64 -34.23 -13.57
CA THR A 815 -57.12 -34.23 -12.19
C THR A 815 -55.66 -33.78 -12.26
N LEU A 816 -55.41 -32.56 -11.80
CA LEU A 816 -54.11 -31.91 -11.92
C LEU A 816 -53.21 -32.28 -10.74
N THR A 817 -51.90 -32.20 -10.95
CA THR A 817 -50.90 -32.44 -9.90
C THR A 817 -50.23 -31.17 -9.42
N ASP A 818 -50.41 -30.05 -10.12
CA ASP A 818 -50.03 -28.71 -9.66
C ASP A 818 -50.87 -27.61 -10.35
N SER A 819 -50.44 -26.36 -10.19
CA SER A 819 -50.95 -25.15 -10.81
C SER A 819 -50.81 -25.18 -12.33
N VAL A 820 -51.66 -24.41 -13.00
CA VAL A 820 -51.65 -24.24 -14.45
C VAL A 820 -51.34 -22.78 -14.76
N PHE A 821 -50.38 -22.54 -15.63
CA PHE A 821 -50.03 -21.22 -16.12
C PHE A 821 -50.38 -21.16 -17.60
N VAL A 822 -51.20 -20.19 -18.00
CA VAL A 822 -51.50 -19.88 -19.40
C VAL A 822 -50.64 -18.67 -19.79
N PRO A 823 -49.51 -18.85 -20.51
CA PRO A 823 -48.64 -17.74 -20.89
C PRO A 823 -49.32 -16.77 -21.87
N ALA A 824 -48.79 -15.56 -21.97
CA ALA A 824 -49.22 -14.60 -23.00
C ALA A 824 -49.12 -15.23 -24.40
N GLY A 825 -50.18 -15.10 -25.20
CA GLY A 825 -50.27 -15.69 -26.55
C GLY A 825 -50.79 -17.13 -26.61
N ILE A 826 -50.94 -17.82 -25.47
CA ILE A 826 -51.57 -19.15 -25.39
C ILE A 826 -53.03 -18.99 -24.95
N GLN A 827 -53.92 -19.79 -25.56
CA GLN A 827 -55.33 -19.88 -25.19
C GLN A 827 -55.61 -21.21 -24.46
N LEU A 828 -56.28 -21.13 -23.31
CA LEU A 828 -56.96 -22.26 -22.70
C LEU A 828 -58.46 -22.17 -23.01
N THR A 829 -59.01 -23.18 -23.67
CA THR A 829 -60.46 -23.30 -23.89
C THR A 829 -61.05 -24.28 -22.89
N ILE A 830 -62.10 -23.87 -22.16
CA ILE A 830 -62.85 -24.75 -21.26
C ILE A 830 -64.25 -24.96 -21.86
N GLU A 831 -64.51 -26.16 -22.36
CA GLU A 831 -65.78 -26.54 -22.97
C GLU A 831 -66.87 -26.84 -21.93
N PRO A 832 -68.17 -26.78 -22.31
CA PRO A 832 -69.28 -27.10 -21.43
C PRO A 832 -69.15 -28.42 -20.67
N GLY A 833 -69.47 -28.40 -19.38
CA GLY A 833 -69.50 -29.59 -18.52
C GLY A 833 -68.12 -30.16 -18.13
N SER A 834 -67.03 -29.50 -18.49
CA SER A 834 -65.67 -29.93 -18.11
C SER A 834 -65.49 -29.93 -16.58
N VAL A 835 -64.80 -30.94 -16.05
CA VAL A 835 -64.49 -31.05 -14.61
C VAL A 835 -62.98 -31.05 -14.41
N VAL A 836 -62.48 -30.08 -13.64
CA VAL A 836 -61.05 -29.89 -13.37
C VAL A 836 -60.82 -29.85 -11.86
N ARG A 837 -59.88 -30.67 -11.39
CA ARG A 837 -59.56 -30.82 -9.98
C ARG A 837 -58.13 -30.37 -9.71
N PHE A 838 -57.96 -29.40 -8.81
CA PHE A 838 -56.69 -28.79 -8.42
C PHE A 838 -56.23 -29.27 -7.04
N PRO A 839 -54.94 -29.59 -6.85
CA PRO A 839 -54.43 -29.95 -5.53
C PRO A 839 -54.42 -28.74 -4.58
N PRO A 840 -54.26 -28.99 -3.26
CA PRO A 840 -54.15 -27.92 -2.26
C PRO A 840 -53.19 -26.80 -2.66
N GLY A 841 -53.62 -25.55 -2.55
CA GLY A 841 -52.84 -24.36 -2.89
C GLY A 841 -52.64 -24.05 -4.38
N ALA A 842 -52.84 -25.02 -5.28
CA ALA A 842 -52.59 -24.83 -6.72
C ALA A 842 -53.52 -23.78 -7.36
N ARG A 843 -53.03 -23.03 -8.34
CA ARG A 843 -53.77 -21.95 -9.02
C ARG A 843 -53.93 -22.23 -10.52
N LEU A 844 -54.96 -21.66 -11.13
CA LEU A 844 -55.01 -21.43 -12.57
C LEU A 844 -54.64 -19.97 -12.83
N VAL A 845 -53.47 -19.71 -13.36
CA VAL A 845 -52.93 -18.37 -13.61
C VAL A 845 -53.00 -18.07 -15.10
N VAL A 846 -53.78 -17.04 -15.47
CA VAL A 846 -54.05 -16.68 -16.86
C VAL A 846 -53.36 -15.36 -17.19
N ASN A 847 -52.17 -15.47 -17.78
CA ASN A 847 -51.47 -14.34 -18.41
C ASN A 847 -51.84 -14.21 -19.90
N GLY A 848 -52.29 -15.31 -20.52
CA GLY A 848 -52.77 -15.39 -21.91
C GLY A 848 -54.28 -15.23 -22.07
N ASP A 849 -54.86 -16.05 -22.93
CA ASP A 849 -56.30 -16.06 -23.21
C ASP A 849 -57.00 -17.23 -22.50
N LEU A 850 -58.22 -16.98 -22.02
CA LEU A 850 -59.08 -17.98 -21.42
C LEU A 850 -60.44 -17.89 -22.11
N ASP A 851 -60.72 -18.87 -22.97
CA ASP A 851 -61.98 -18.99 -23.71
C ASP A 851 -62.92 -19.93 -22.96
N LEU A 852 -63.94 -19.35 -22.31
CA LEU A 852 -64.96 -20.12 -21.61
C LEU A 852 -66.14 -20.35 -22.55
N GLN A 853 -66.30 -21.56 -23.04
CA GLN A 853 -67.45 -21.95 -23.88
C GLN A 853 -68.62 -22.50 -23.03
N THR A 854 -68.54 -22.34 -21.71
CA THR A 854 -69.50 -22.82 -20.72
C THR A 854 -70.86 -22.13 -20.86
N THR A 855 -71.92 -22.84 -20.46
CA THR A 855 -73.30 -22.33 -20.51
C THR A 855 -74.01 -22.57 -19.19
N GLU A 856 -75.13 -21.89 -18.95
CA GLU A 856 -75.98 -22.12 -17.78
C GLU A 856 -76.44 -23.59 -17.65
N ALA A 857 -76.74 -24.25 -18.78
CA ALA A 857 -77.17 -25.64 -18.80
C ALA A 857 -76.04 -26.65 -18.56
N ALA A 858 -74.78 -26.24 -18.78
CA ALA A 858 -73.60 -27.09 -18.65
C ALA A 858 -72.38 -26.26 -18.20
N PRO A 859 -72.37 -25.78 -16.94
CA PRO A 859 -71.24 -25.07 -16.38
C PRO A 859 -70.02 -26.00 -16.22
N ALA A 860 -68.80 -25.45 -16.24
CA ALA A 860 -67.60 -26.21 -15.91
C ALA A 860 -67.34 -26.17 -14.40
N LEU A 861 -66.90 -27.28 -13.82
CA LEU A 861 -66.58 -27.42 -12.40
C LEU A 861 -65.06 -27.32 -12.17
N LEU A 862 -64.62 -26.33 -11.41
CA LEU A 862 -63.25 -26.18 -10.91
C LEU A 862 -63.27 -26.40 -9.39
N THR A 863 -62.65 -27.48 -8.92
CA THR A 863 -62.71 -27.89 -7.51
C THR A 863 -61.40 -28.49 -7.00
N SER A 864 -61.33 -28.85 -5.72
CA SER A 864 -60.16 -29.52 -5.13
C SER A 864 -60.05 -30.98 -5.59
N THR A 865 -58.85 -31.53 -5.64
CA THR A 865 -58.61 -32.98 -5.81
C THR A 865 -59.05 -33.80 -4.60
N ILE A 866 -59.25 -33.16 -3.46
CA ILE A 866 -59.71 -33.78 -2.23
C ILE A 866 -61.21 -33.56 -2.09
N ASP A 867 -61.95 -34.64 -1.89
CA ASP A 867 -63.38 -34.57 -1.58
C ASP A 867 -63.58 -34.00 -0.17
N ASN A 868 -64.39 -32.94 -0.04
CA ASN A 868 -64.67 -32.23 1.22
C ASN A 868 -63.40 -31.80 2.00
N PRO A 869 -62.52 -30.99 1.38
CA PRO A 869 -61.23 -30.63 1.96
C PRO A 869 -61.39 -29.74 3.21
N ALA A 870 -60.41 -29.82 4.12
CA ALA A 870 -60.26 -28.79 5.15
C ALA A 870 -59.86 -27.46 4.50
N THR A 871 -60.08 -26.33 5.18
CA THR A 871 -59.77 -25.00 4.63
C THR A 871 -58.31 -24.79 4.26
N ALA A 872 -57.38 -25.51 4.92
CA ALA A 872 -55.96 -25.51 4.59
C ALA A 872 -55.64 -26.23 3.26
N ASP A 873 -56.54 -27.12 2.83
CA ASP A 873 -56.38 -27.97 1.65
C ASP A 873 -57.15 -27.45 0.42
N TYR A 874 -57.65 -26.22 0.50
CA TYR A 874 -58.30 -25.55 -0.63
C TYR A 874 -57.28 -25.19 -1.70
N TRP A 875 -57.68 -25.28 -2.96
CA TRP A 875 -56.86 -24.80 -4.07
C TRP A 875 -56.85 -23.26 -4.10
N GLY A 876 -55.81 -22.67 -4.70
CA GLY A 876 -55.49 -21.25 -4.60
C GLY A 876 -56.46 -20.33 -5.34
N GLY A 877 -57.02 -20.77 -6.45
CA GLY A 877 -57.97 -19.97 -7.25
C GLY A 877 -57.61 -19.74 -8.71
N LEU A 878 -58.54 -19.09 -9.42
CA LEU A 878 -58.30 -18.55 -10.76
C LEU A 878 -57.75 -17.12 -10.65
N LEU A 879 -56.51 -16.91 -11.09
CA LEU A 879 -55.87 -15.60 -11.19
C LEU A 879 -55.88 -15.13 -12.66
N VAL A 880 -56.46 -13.97 -12.93
CA VAL A 880 -56.57 -13.39 -14.27
C VAL A 880 -55.75 -12.12 -14.36
N ASN A 881 -54.67 -12.19 -15.12
CA ASN A 881 -53.72 -11.09 -15.34
C ASN A 881 -53.84 -10.49 -16.76
N SER A 882 -54.77 -10.97 -17.60
CA SER A 882 -55.01 -10.47 -18.95
C SER A 882 -56.31 -9.67 -19.08
N THR A 883 -56.28 -8.64 -19.93
CA THR A 883 -57.40 -7.71 -20.13
C THR A 883 -58.48 -8.27 -21.07
N ASN A 884 -59.66 -7.63 -21.08
CA ASN A 884 -60.77 -7.93 -21.99
C ASN A 884 -61.27 -9.38 -21.85
N LYS A 885 -61.68 -9.78 -20.64
CA LYS A 885 -62.14 -11.14 -20.33
C LYS A 885 -63.52 -11.14 -19.69
N THR A 886 -64.29 -12.20 -19.93
CA THR A 886 -65.51 -12.47 -19.17
C THR A 886 -65.42 -13.85 -18.55
N ILE A 887 -65.33 -13.91 -17.23
CA ILE A 887 -65.37 -15.15 -16.47
C ILE A 887 -66.84 -15.48 -16.20
N HIS A 888 -67.37 -16.54 -16.81
CA HIS A 888 -68.79 -16.86 -16.71
C HIS A 888 -69.11 -18.35 -16.63
N HIS A 889 -70.28 -18.65 -16.05
CA HIS A 889 -70.86 -19.99 -15.96
C HIS A 889 -69.87 -21.06 -15.45
N LEU A 890 -69.02 -20.70 -14.48
CA LEU A 890 -68.17 -21.63 -13.74
C LEU A 890 -68.83 -22.01 -12.41
N GLN A 891 -68.65 -23.26 -12.00
CA GLN A 891 -68.83 -23.72 -10.63
C GLN A 891 -67.44 -23.82 -9.98
N VAL A 892 -67.15 -22.96 -9.02
CA VAL A 892 -65.85 -22.84 -8.36
C VAL A 892 -66.03 -23.23 -6.89
N GLU A 893 -65.44 -24.36 -6.50
CA GLU A 893 -65.70 -24.96 -5.19
C GLU A 893 -64.41 -25.18 -4.39
N ASN A 894 -64.52 -25.09 -3.06
CA ASN A 894 -63.45 -25.43 -2.10
C ASN A 894 -62.12 -24.72 -2.38
N VAL A 895 -62.19 -23.38 -2.44
CA VAL A 895 -61.15 -22.52 -2.99
C VAL A 895 -60.72 -21.45 -1.97
N GLN A 896 -59.46 -21.04 -2.00
CA GLN A 896 -59.00 -19.92 -1.18
C GLN A 896 -59.56 -18.60 -1.70
N THR A 897 -59.19 -18.24 -2.92
CA THR A 897 -59.73 -17.08 -3.65
C THR A 897 -60.42 -17.56 -4.91
N GLY A 898 -61.72 -17.32 -5.10
CA GLY A 898 -62.45 -17.89 -6.24
C GLY A 898 -61.93 -17.39 -7.59
N VAL A 899 -62.05 -16.08 -7.82
CA VAL A 899 -61.42 -15.38 -8.95
C VAL A 899 -60.69 -14.15 -8.42
N GLU A 900 -59.41 -14.06 -8.71
CA GLU A 900 -58.55 -12.90 -8.51
C GLU A 900 -58.31 -12.21 -9.85
N VAL A 901 -58.53 -10.90 -9.92
CA VAL A 901 -58.38 -10.09 -11.15
C VAL A 901 -57.34 -9.01 -10.91
N ASN A 902 -56.28 -9.03 -11.72
CA ASN A 902 -55.18 -8.05 -11.72
C ASN A 902 -55.08 -7.30 -13.05
N ALA A 903 -56.13 -7.34 -13.88
CA ALA A 903 -56.17 -6.68 -15.18
C ALA A 903 -57.46 -5.87 -15.38
N THR A 904 -57.40 -4.85 -16.24
CA THR A 904 -58.55 -4.00 -16.57
C THR A 904 -59.50 -4.65 -17.60
N ASN A 905 -60.77 -4.25 -17.59
CA ASN A 905 -61.83 -4.77 -18.46
C ASN A 905 -62.05 -6.29 -18.34
N VAL A 906 -62.12 -6.78 -17.11
CA VAL A 906 -62.49 -8.17 -16.81
C VAL A 906 -63.84 -8.17 -16.13
N SER A 907 -64.81 -8.94 -16.61
CA SER A 907 -66.12 -9.11 -15.98
C SER A 907 -66.25 -10.50 -15.38
N VAL A 908 -66.87 -10.62 -14.20
CA VAL A 908 -67.13 -11.91 -13.53
C VAL A 908 -68.64 -12.04 -13.37
N LYS A 909 -69.29 -12.90 -14.17
CA LYS A 909 -70.75 -12.96 -14.27
C LYS A 909 -71.32 -14.37 -14.26
N TYR A 910 -72.49 -14.59 -13.66
CA TYR A 910 -73.21 -15.88 -13.74
C TYR A 910 -72.41 -17.10 -13.22
N ASN A 911 -71.46 -16.91 -12.30
CA ASN A 911 -70.70 -18.01 -11.70
C ASN A 911 -71.33 -18.43 -10.37
N THR A 912 -71.09 -19.67 -9.96
CA THR A 912 -71.41 -20.18 -8.62
C THR A 912 -70.12 -20.45 -7.86
N PHE A 913 -69.94 -19.77 -6.73
CA PHE A 913 -68.82 -19.94 -5.82
C PHE A 913 -69.30 -20.59 -4.53
N THR A 914 -68.73 -21.74 -4.17
CA THR A 914 -69.10 -22.48 -2.96
C THR A 914 -67.86 -22.75 -2.12
N ASN A 915 -67.95 -22.50 -0.81
CA ASN A 915 -66.87 -22.76 0.14
C ASN A 915 -65.57 -21.99 -0.18
N CYS A 916 -65.63 -20.66 -0.30
CA CYS A 916 -64.40 -19.85 -0.35
C CYS A 916 -63.88 -19.57 1.07
N SER A 917 -62.58 -19.70 1.31
CA SER A 917 -61.97 -19.40 2.62
C SER A 917 -61.40 -17.98 2.76
N SER A 918 -61.13 -17.27 1.66
CA SER A 918 -60.59 -15.89 1.66
C SER A 918 -61.47 -14.91 0.91
N ARG A 919 -61.45 -14.86 -0.43
CA ARG A 919 -62.28 -13.93 -1.22
C ARG A 919 -62.89 -14.66 -2.41
N CYS A 920 -64.21 -14.76 -2.54
CA CYS A 920 -64.76 -15.46 -3.71
C CYS A 920 -64.51 -14.69 -5.01
N ILE A 921 -64.65 -13.36 -4.97
CA ILE A 921 -64.28 -12.47 -6.07
C ILE A 921 -63.38 -11.37 -5.50
N TYR A 922 -62.17 -11.27 -6.02
CA TYR A 922 -61.18 -10.29 -5.61
C TYR A 922 -60.63 -9.53 -6.81
N TYR A 923 -60.81 -8.22 -6.83
CA TYR A 923 -60.06 -7.36 -7.73
C TYR A 923 -58.91 -6.76 -6.92
N SER A 924 -57.67 -7.13 -7.24
CA SER A 924 -56.49 -6.68 -6.51
C SER A 924 -55.95 -5.39 -7.16
N GLY A 925 -56.06 -4.28 -6.43
CA GLY A 925 -55.68 -2.96 -6.92
C GLY A 925 -54.35 -2.53 -6.33
N ASN A 926 -53.41 -2.10 -7.18
CA ASN A 926 -52.37 -1.16 -6.78
C ASN A 926 -52.97 0.26 -6.88
N THR A 927 -52.49 1.21 -6.08
CA THR A 927 -53.14 2.50 -5.81
C THR A 927 -53.31 3.46 -7.01
N ASP A 928 -52.86 3.08 -8.21
CA ASP A 928 -52.68 4.00 -9.35
C ASP A 928 -53.46 3.62 -10.64
N SER A 929 -54.27 2.55 -10.67
CA SER A 929 -55.03 2.14 -11.87
C SER A 929 -56.53 1.92 -11.59
N TYR A 930 -57.39 2.54 -12.41
CA TYR A 930 -58.84 2.29 -12.40
C TYR A 930 -59.14 0.99 -13.17
N PHE A 931 -59.66 -0.03 -12.48
CA PHE A 931 -60.09 -1.27 -13.13
C PHE A 931 -61.56 -1.15 -13.54
N THR A 932 -61.86 -1.53 -14.78
CA THR A 932 -63.20 -1.56 -15.37
C THR A 932 -63.69 -3.00 -15.53
N GLY A 933 -65.00 -3.21 -15.43
CA GLY A 933 -65.61 -4.55 -15.54
C GLY A 933 -66.86 -4.69 -14.69
N ASN A 934 -67.66 -5.73 -14.94
CA ASN A 934 -68.93 -5.93 -14.24
C ASN A 934 -68.91 -7.21 -13.40
N ILE A 935 -69.40 -7.14 -12.16
CA ILE A 935 -69.63 -8.29 -11.28
C ILE A 935 -71.14 -8.52 -11.19
N GLU A 936 -71.67 -9.51 -11.91
CA GLU A 936 -73.13 -9.63 -12.11
C GLU A 936 -73.67 -11.04 -11.92
N ASN A 937 -74.80 -11.15 -11.23
CA ASN A 937 -75.59 -12.38 -11.17
C ASN A 937 -74.79 -13.63 -10.72
N ASN A 938 -73.74 -13.45 -9.90
CA ASN A 938 -73.01 -14.57 -9.31
C ASN A 938 -73.71 -15.04 -8.03
N ARG A 939 -73.68 -16.35 -7.78
CA ARG A 939 -74.13 -16.96 -6.52
C ARG A 939 -72.91 -17.32 -5.69
N ILE A 940 -72.81 -16.77 -4.49
CA ILE A 940 -71.63 -16.86 -3.63
C ILE A 940 -72.05 -17.48 -2.30
N THR A 941 -71.27 -18.43 -1.80
CA THR A 941 -71.40 -19.00 -0.46
C THR A 941 -70.02 -19.05 0.18
N VAL A 942 -69.78 -18.17 1.16
CA VAL A 942 -68.50 -18.09 1.88
C VAL A 942 -68.48 -19.14 3.00
N ASN A 943 -67.30 -19.71 3.30
CA ASN A 943 -67.18 -20.64 4.40
C ASN A 943 -67.26 -19.92 5.77
N ASN A 944 -68.27 -20.26 6.58
CA ASN A 944 -68.54 -19.70 7.91
C ASN A 944 -67.43 -19.92 8.96
N ARG A 945 -66.36 -20.65 8.64
CA ARG A 945 -65.23 -20.97 9.55
C ARG A 945 -64.00 -20.08 9.37
N SER A 946 -64.05 -19.07 8.49
CA SER A 946 -62.92 -18.20 8.13
C SER A 946 -63.35 -16.73 8.00
N SER A 947 -62.41 -15.77 8.06
CA SER A 947 -62.65 -14.33 7.88
C SER A 947 -62.94 -13.91 6.43
N GLY A 948 -63.41 -14.85 5.61
CA GLY A 948 -63.57 -14.67 4.18
C GLY A 948 -64.62 -13.62 3.80
N ARG A 949 -64.43 -12.96 2.66
CA ARG A 949 -65.37 -12.00 2.07
C ARG A 949 -65.95 -12.55 0.77
N GLY A 950 -67.24 -12.32 0.52
CA GLY A 950 -67.86 -12.74 -0.74
C GLY A 950 -67.27 -12.00 -1.94
N ILE A 951 -67.36 -10.66 -1.91
CA ILE A 951 -66.78 -9.78 -2.94
C ILE A 951 -65.87 -8.77 -2.24
N TRP A 952 -64.65 -8.64 -2.71
CA TRP A 952 -63.75 -7.55 -2.32
C TRP A 952 -63.29 -6.81 -3.57
N ALA A 953 -63.66 -5.54 -3.65
CA ALA A 953 -63.26 -4.67 -4.74
C ALA A 953 -62.89 -3.27 -4.18
N ALA A 954 -61.63 -2.83 -4.29
CA ALA A 954 -61.14 -1.51 -3.86
C ALA A 954 -60.68 -0.64 -5.05
N PHE A 955 -61.19 0.60 -5.18
CA PHE A 955 -60.79 1.61 -6.20
C PHE A 955 -61.26 1.38 -7.66
N TYR A 956 -62.57 1.21 -7.92
CA TYR A 956 -63.06 0.76 -9.25
C TYR A 956 -64.33 1.46 -9.77
N ASP A 957 -64.45 1.53 -11.11
CA ASP A 957 -65.67 1.86 -11.89
C ASP A 957 -66.40 0.57 -12.30
N ALA A 958 -66.58 -0.34 -11.34
CA ALA A 958 -67.21 -1.64 -11.59
C ALA A 958 -68.71 -1.62 -11.24
N THR A 959 -69.56 -2.14 -12.14
CA THR A 959 -70.98 -2.32 -11.83
C THR A 959 -71.18 -3.64 -11.09
N ILE A 960 -71.69 -3.58 -9.86
CA ILE A 960 -72.01 -4.75 -9.03
C ILE A 960 -73.54 -4.88 -8.94
N GLN A 961 -74.13 -5.87 -9.60
CA GLN A 961 -75.59 -6.05 -9.63
C GLN A 961 -76.05 -7.51 -9.64
N GLY A 962 -77.17 -7.80 -8.98
CA GLY A 962 -77.83 -9.11 -9.05
C GLY A 962 -77.08 -10.29 -8.41
N ASN A 963 -75.96 -10.06 -7.73
CA ASN A 963 -75.21 -11.12 -7.03
C ASN A 963 -75.95 -11.55 -5.75
N HIS A 964 -75.93 -12.85 -5.44
CA HIS A 964 -76.49 -13.43 -4.23
C HIS A 964 -75.35 -13.97 -3.35
N VAL A 965 -74.98 -13.24 -2.29
CA VAL A 965 -73.83 -13.53 -1.40
C VAL A 965 -74.27 -14.15 -0.07
#